data_AF-A0A9X5XDQ0-F1
#
_entry.id   AF-A0A9X5XDQ0-F1
#
_cell.length_a   1.000
_cell.length_b   1.000
_cell.length_c   1.000
_cell.angle_alpha   90.00
_cell.angle_beta   90.00
_cell.angle_gamma   90.00
#
_symmetry.space_group_name_H-M   'P 1'
#
loop_
_entity.id
_entity.type
_entity.pdbx_description
1 polymer ?
#
loop_
_entity_poly.entity_id
_entity_poly.type
_entity_poly.pdbx_seq_one_letter_code
_entity_poly.pdbx_strand_id
1 'polypeptide(L)'
;VYTQGDAIPLAATAAAADNATIAKVEFYDDTTLLGTDTSSPYTLSTSSLTVGSHSLVAKAYDSLGASAASTPVGITVASGPAVVASPTQLGVQQSKSGTFAVQLSKQPAANVTVTTARTDGNTGLSVTGGASLTFTPANWNTAQNVTVTADASGTGAATFTASATGYAKATVTVTELAASKAYDARFLDLYGRITNPANGYFSPEGIPYHSVETLIVEAPDQGHETTSEAYSYLIWLQAMYGKVTGDWSKFNAAWTTMETYMIPTHADQPTNSFYNASKPATYAPELDTPNEYPAKLDTGVSVGPDPIAAELKSAYGTDDVYGMHWLQDVDNVYGYGNEPGKCEAGPTATGPSYINTFQRGAQESVWETVPQPTCDAFKYGSTNGYLDLFTGDSSYAKQWKYTDAPDADARAVQAAYWADVWAKAQGKGGDVSTTVGKAAKMGDYLRYAMYDKYFKKIGNCVGPSTCAAGTGKDASHYLLSWYYAWGGATDTSAGWAWRIGSSHFHGGYQNPLAAYALSSYADLKPKSSTGAADWSTSLTRQLEFYRWLQSNEGAIAGGATNSWAGRYATPPAGTPTFYGMYYDQQPVYHDPPSNQWFGFQAWSMERVAEYYQQTGNASAKAVLDKWVSWALSKTTINPDGTYQIPSTLQWSG
;
A
#
# COMPACT_ATOMS: atom_id res chain seq x y z
N VAL A 1 13.11 -31.18 -12.38
CA VAL A 1 13.39 -30.00 -11.54
C VAL A 1 14.87 -29.70 -11.65
N TYR A 2 15.23 -28.48 -12.00
CA TYR A 2 16.61 -27.99 -12.13
C TYR A 2 16.89 -26.92 -11.08
N THR A 3 18.15 -26.63 -10.79
CA THR A 3 18.52 -25.49 -9.94
C THR A 3 18.85 -24.30 -10.83
N GLN A 4 18.50 -23.08 -10.41
CA GLN A 4 18.89 -21.86 -11.11
C GLN A 4 20.41 -21.81 -11.29
N GLY A 5 20.86 -21.57 -12.53
CA GLY A 5 22.26 -21.53 -12.91
C GLY A 5 22.87 -22.88 -13.30
N ASP A 6 22.20 -24.01 -13.02
CA ASP A 6 22.63 -25.32 -13.52
C ASP A 6 22.37 -25.43 -15.03
N ALA A 7 23.20 -26.21 -15.72
CA ALA A 7 23.01 -26.53 -17.12
C ALA A 7 21.77 -27.44 -17.30
N ILE A 8 20.83 -27.01 -18.13
CA ILE A 8 19.61 -27.73 -18.50
C ILE A 8 19.83 -28.28 -19.92
N PRO A 9 20.09 -29.59 -20.06
CA PRO A 9 20.28 -30.20 -21.36
C PRO A 9 18.94 -30.40 -22.06
N LEU A 10 18.83 -29.88 -23.28
CA LEU A 10 17.72 -30.06 -24.20
C LEU A 10 18.21 -30.92 -25.36
N ALA A 11 17.41 -31.91 -25.73
CA ALA A 11 17.66 -32.74 -26.89
C ALA A 11 16.35 -32.90 -27.66
N ALA A 12 16.44 -32.83 -28.98
CA ALA A 12 15.31 -33.03 -29.86
C ALA A 12 15.67 -34.05 -30.95
N THR A 13 14.74 -34.97 -31.20
CA THR A 13 14.78 -35.81 -32.41
C THR A 13 13.85 -35.18 -33.44
N ALA A 14 14.36 -35.00 -34.65
CA ALA A 14 13.60 -34.45 -35.77
C ALA A 14 13.79 -35.34 -36.99
N ALA A 15 12.70 -35.63 -37.69
CA ALA A 15 12.69 -36.41 -38.92
C ALA A 15 11.89 -35.66 -39.99
N ALA A 16 12.40 -35.65 -41.21
CA ALA A 16 11.75 -35.03 -42.36
C ALA A 16 11.06 -36.11 -43.22
N ALA A 17 9.94 -35.74 -43.85
CA ALA A 17 9.23 -36.59 -44.81
C ALA A 17 9.68 -36.28 -46.26
N ASP A 18 9.18 -37.05 -47.23
CA ASP A 18 9.24 -36.75 -48.67
C ASP A 18 10.63 -36.37 -49.22
N ASN A 19 11.68 -37.05 -48.71
CA ASN A 19 13.09 -36.82 -49.06
C ASN A 19 13.66 -35.44 -48.69
N ALA A 20 12.96 -34.65 -47.87
CA ALA A 20 13.51 -33.43 -47.30
C ALA A 20 14.57 -33.76 -46.22
N THR A 21 15.37 -32.75 -45.86
CA THR A 21 16.30 -32.83 -44.72
C THR A 21 15.91 -31.82 -43.66
N ILE A 22 16.20 -32.09 -42.40
CA ILE A 22 15.98 -31.08 -41.34
C ILE A 22 17.05 -30.00 -41.48
N ALA A 23 16.63 -28.76 -41.66
CA ALA A 23 17.50 -27.61 -41.83
C ALA A 23 17.95 -27.02 -40.47
N LYS A 24 17.04 -26.99 -39.49
CA LYS A 24 17.34 -26.52 -38.12
C LYS A 24 16.29 -26.99 -37.11
N VAL A 25 16.67 -26.99 -35.83
CA VAL A 25 15.78 -27.12 -34.68
C VAL A 25 15.99 -25.91 -33.77
N GLU A 26 14.91 -25.24 -33.41
CA GLU A 26 14.87 -24.13 -32.44
C GLU A 26 14.33 -24.64 -31.10
N PHE A 27 14.91 -24.22 -29.98
CA PHE A 27 14.45 -24.55 -28.64
C PHE A 27 13.88 -23.30 -27.97
N TYR A 28 12.73 -23.45 -27.32
CA TYR A 28 11.97 -22.37 -26.71
C TYR A 28 11.66 -22.65 -25.24
N ASP A 29 11.54 -21.58 -24.46
CA ASP A 29 10.86 -21.53 -23.18
C ASP A 29 9.60 -20.68 -23.32
N ASP A 30 8.43 -21.33 -23.20
CA ASP A 30 7.14 -20.80 -23.64
C ASP A 30 7.21 -20.26 -25.08
N THR A 31 7.31 -18.93 -25.23
CA THR A 31 7.40 -18.24 -26.53
C THR A 31 8.78 -17.65 -26.80
N THR A 32 9.70 -17.73 -25.85
CA THR A 32 11.05 -17.13 -25.92
C THR A 32 12.04 -18.12 -26.52
N LEU A 33 12.73 -17.72 -27.60
CA LEU A 33 13.76 -18.54 -28.23
C LEU A 33 15.01 -18.62 -27.34
N LEU A 34 15.40 -19.84 -26.97
CA LEU A 34 16.62 -20.13 -26.20
C LEU A 34 17.83 -20.33 -27.10
N GLY A 35 17.63 -20.93 -28.27
CA GLY A 35 18.71 -21.19 -29.22
C GLY A 35 18.29 -22.04 -30.42
N THR A 36 19.21 -22.19 -31.36
CA THR A 36 19.02 -22.93 -32.62
C THR A 36 20.18 -23.89 -32.83
N ASP A 37 19.88 -25.13 -33.21
CA ASP A 37 20.86 -26.12 -33.65
C ASP A 37 20.56 -26.54 -35.09
N THR A 38 21.58 -26.51 -35.95
CA THR A 38 21.50 -26.86 -37.38
C THR A 38 22.10 -28.21 -37.70
N SER A 39 22.58 -28.96 -36.69
CA SER A 39 23.26 -30.24 -36.88
C SER A 39 22.72 -31.33 -35.97
N SER A 40 22.40 -32.49 -36.55
CA SER A 40 22.00 -33.67 -35.76
C SER A 40 23.22 -34.34 -35.13
N PRO A 41 23.18 -34.78 -33.85
CA PRO A 41 22.03 -34.74 -32.94
C PRO A 41 21.73 -33.33 -32.41
N TYR A 42 20.46 -32.92 -32.50
CA TYR A 42 20.04 -31.56 -32.11
C TYR A 42 19.99 -31.41 -30.59
N THR A 43 20.85 -30.55 -30.07
CA THR A 43 20.99 -30.32 -28.63
C THR A 43 21.19 -28.85 -28.31
N LEU A 44 20.72 -28.44 -27.12
CA LEU A 44 21.01 -27.15 -26.54
C LEU A 44 21.26 -27.33 -25.05
N SER A 45 22.12 -26.51 -24.47
CA SER A 45 22.23 -26.41 -23.01
C SER A 45 21.98 -24.97 -22.59
N THR A 46 21.00 -24.76 -21.72
CA THR A 46 20.66 -23.43 -21.17
C THR A 46 20.87 -23.42 -19.66
N SER A 47 21.36 -22.32 -19.11
CA SER A 47 21.50 -22.11 -17.66
C SER A 47 20.89 -20.79 -17.18
N SER A 48 20.25 -20.05 -18.09
CA SER A 48 19.71 -18.71 -17.85
C SER A 48 18.23 -18.69 -17.49
N LEU A 49 17.59 -19.86 -17.34
CA LEU A 49 16.18 -19.92 -16.93
C LEU A 49 16.03 -19.41 -15.49
N THR A 50 14.99 -18.61 -15.26
CA THR A 50 14.66 -18.02 -13.96
C THR A 50 14.07 -19.07 -13.01
N VAL A 51 13.93 -18.74 -11.73
CA VAL A 51 13.19 -19.62 -10.80
C VAL A 51 11.71 -19.62 -11.18
N GLY A 52 11.09 -20.80 -11.23
CA GLY A 52 9.68 -20.93 -11.61
C GLY A 52 9.38 -22.19 -12.44
N SER A 53 8.16 -22.27 -12.94
CA SER A 53 7.72 -23.31 -13.88
C SER A 53 7.96 -22.84 -15.31
N HIS A 54 8.42 -23.75 -16.17
CA HIS A 54 8.78 -23.48 -17.57
C HIS A 54 8.19 -24.55 -18.48
N SER A 55 7.85 -24.17 -19.70
CA SER A 55 7.31 -25.06 -20.73
C SER A 55 8.24 -25.08 -21.94
N LEU A 56 9.04 -26.14 -22.06
CA LEU A 56 10.07 -26.22 -23.09
C LEU A 56 9.55 -26.86 -24.36
N VAL A 57 9.79 -26.21 -25.50
CA VAL A 57 9.32 -26.66 -26.83
C VAL A 57 10.48 -26.67 -27.82
N ALA A 58 10.59 -27.73 -28.62
CA ALA A 58 11.49 -27.76 -29.77
C ALA A 58 10.68 -27.60 -31.06
N LYS A 59 11.15 -26.77 -31.99
CA LYS A 59 10.53 -26.56 -33.30
C LYS A 59 11.52 -26.87 -34.42
N ALA A 60 11.23 -27.91 -35.19
CA ALA A 60 12.05 -28.32 -36.32
C ALA A 60 11.56 -27.66 -37.61
N TYR A 61 12.50 -27.33 -38.49
CA TYR A 61 12.25 -26.79 -39.83
C TYR A 61 12.98 -27.66 -40.86
N ASP A 62 12.32 -28.00 -41.95
CA ASP A 62 12.94 -28.77 -43.04
C ASP A 62 13.51 -27.88 -44.15
N SER A 63 14.20 -28.50 -45.10
CA SER A 63 14.83 -27.84 -46.26
C SER A 63 13.84 -27.24 -47.26
N LEU A 64 12.54 -27.50 -47.11
CA LEU A 64 11.47 -26.98 -47.96
C LEU A 64 10.64 -25.89 -47.27
N GLY A 65 10.98 -25.55 -46.02
CA GLY A 65 10.34 -24.49 -45.24
C GLY A 65 9.14 -24.95 -44.40
N ALA A 66 8.83 -26.25 -44.35
CA ALA A 66 7.82 -26.77 -43.42
C ALA A 66 8.38 -26.79 -41.99
N SER A 67 7.48 -26.71 -41.00
CA SER A 67 7.88 -26.74 -39.59
C SER A 67 6.90 -27.52 -38.72
N ALA A 68 7.42 -28.14 -37.66
CA ALA A 68 6.63 -28.85 -36.66
C ALA A 68 7.20 -28.58 -35.25
N ALA A 69 6.32 -28.44 -34.26
CA ALA A 69 6.69 -28.28 -32.85
C ALA A 69 6.52 -29.60 -32.09
N SER A 70 7.35 -29.82 -31.08
CA SER A 70 7.21 -30.93 -30.13
C SER A 70 6.02 -30.70 -29.21
N THR A 71 5.59 -31.76 -28.51
CA THR A 71 4.79 -31.59 -27.29
C THR A 71 5.62 -30.81 -26.26
N PRO A 72 5.03 -29.85 -25.52
CA PRO A 72 5.75 -29.13 -24.48
C PRO A 72 6.22 -30.05 -23.34
N VAL A 73 7.42 -29.80 -22.83
CA VAL A 73 7.97 -30.49 -21.65
C VAL A 73 8.01 -29.51 -20.49
N GLY A 74 7.19 -29.77 -19.47
CA GLY A 74 7.17 -28.97 -18.25
C GLY A 74 8.39 -29.26 -17.38
N ILE A 75 9.09 -28.20 -16.95
CA ILE A 75 10.14 -28.28 -15.93
C ILE A 75 9.87 -27.24 -14.84
N THR A 76 10.51 -27.43 -13.69
CA THR A 76 10.57 -26.42 -12.62
C THR A 76 12.03 -26.11 -12.34
N VAL A 77 12.39 -24.83 -12.28
CA VAL A 77 13.70 -24.34 -11.86
C VAL A 77 13.55 -23.81 -10.43
N ALA A 78 14.26 -24.43 -9.48
CA ALA A 78 14.29 -24.05 -8.08
C ALA A 78 15.45 -23.09 -7.79
N SER A 79 15.37 -22.31 -6.70
CA SER A 79 16.45 -21.43 -6.27
C SER A 79 17.74 -22.20 -5.93
N GLY A 80 18.88 -21.63 -6.31
CA GLY A 80 20.20 -22.15 -5.99
C GLY A 80 20.64 -21.92 -4.55
N PRO A 81 21.71 -22.60 -4.09
CA PRO A 81 22.27 -22.32 -2.79
C PRO A 81 22.80 -20.87 -2.73
N ALA A 82 22.60 -20.20 -1.61
CA ALA A 82 22.90 -18.78 -1.44
C ALA A 82 23.60 -18.53 -0.11
N VAL A 83 24.44 -17.50 -0.09
CA VAL A 83 24.85 -16.85 1.16
C VAL A 83 23.71 -15.94 1.59
N VAL A 84 23.36 -15.97 2.87
CA VAL A 84 22.33 -15.11 3.46
C VAL A 84 23.00 -14.25 4.51
N ALA A 85 22.75 -12.93 4.46
CA ALA A 85 23.20 -11.99 5.48
C ALA A 85 22.02 -11.34 6.20
N SER A 86 22.16 -11.06 7.48
CA SER A 86 21.15 -10.37 8.27
C SER A 86 21.76 -9.55 9.43
N PRO A 87 21.39 -8.28 9.63
CA PRO A 87 20.55 -7.48 8.73
C PRO A 87 21.26 -7.14 7.41
N THR A 88 20.51 -6.76 6.37
CA THR A 88 21.09 -6.31 5.09
C THR A 88 21.50 -4.83 5.09
N GLN A 89 21.17 -4.12 6.17
CA GLN A 89 21.54 -2.73 6.45
C GLN A 89 22.08 -2.61 7.88
N LEU A 90 23.13 -1.83 8.07
CA LEU A 90 23.75 -1.66 9.37
C LEU A 90 24.24 -0.22 9.55
N GLY A 91 23.80 0.45 10.61
CA GLY A 91 24.38 1.73 11.04
C GLY A 91 25.54 1.51 12.01
N VAL A 92 26.74 1.97 11.66
CA VAL A 92 27.90 1.91 12.57
C VAL A 92 28.32 3.32 12.93
N GLN A 93 28.30 3.62 14.23
CA GLN A 93 28.73 4.92 14.71
C GLN A 93 30.26 5.04 14.63
N GLN A 94 30.76 6.25 14.35
CA GLN A 94 32.19 6.57 14.38
C GLN A 94 32.90 6.00 15.62
N SER A 95 34.09 5.42 15.41
CA SER A 95 34.89 4.72 16.43
C SER A 95 34.23 3.50 17.10
N LYS A 96 33.12 3.00 16.57
CA LYS A 96 32.47 1.76 17.05
C LYS A 96 32.51 0.67 15.99
N SER A 97 32.15 -0.52 16.43
CA SER A 97 31.93 -1.67 15.56
C SER A 97 30.45 -2.06 15.59
N GLY A 98 29.96 -2.56 14.46
CA GLY A 98 28.69 -3.28 14.35
C GLY A 98 28.92 -4.65 13.75
N THR A 99 27.93 -5.54 13.89
CA THR A 99 28.01 -6.90 13.35
C THR A 99 26.78 -7.22 12.52
N PHE A 100 26.98 -7.96 11.43
CA PHE A 100 25.90 -8.67 10.75
C PHE A 100 26.22 -10.17 10.70
N ALA A 101 25.18 -10.99 10.72
CA ALA A 101 25.28 -12.43 10.63
C ALA A 101 25.33 -12.89 9.18
N VAL A 102 26.04 -13.99 8.94
CA VAL A 102 26.11 -14.72 7.67
C VAL A 102 25.78 -16.19 7.91
N GLN A 103 25.02 -16.79 7.00
CA GLN A 103 24.76 -18.24 6.95
C GLN A 103 24.56 -18.69 5.50
N LEU A 104 24.37 -19.99 5.26
CA LEU A 104 23.97 -20.54 3.97
C LEU A 104 22.45 -20.80 3.95
N SER A 105 21.84 -20.72 2.77
CA SER A 105 20.41 -21.02 2.58
C SER A 105 20.10 -22.52 2.52
N LYS A 106 21.11 -23.37 2.29
CA LYS A 106 20.96 -24.82 2.17
C LYS A 106 22.18 -25.55 2.73
N GLN A 107 21.95 -26.76 3.22
CA GLN A 107 23.02 -27.67 3.65
C GLN A 107 23.99 -27.95 2.49
N PRO A 108 25.30 -27.64 2.64
CA PRO A 108 26.28 -27.94 1.63
C PRO A 108 26.73 -29.41 1.72
N ALA A 109 27.20 -29.97 0.61
CA ALA A 109 27.76 -31.33 0.58
C ALA A 109 29.17 -31.44 1.19
N ALA A 110 29.88 -30.31 1.29
CA ALA A 110 31.22 -30.20 1.85
C ALA A 110 31.38 -28.83 2.53
N ASN A 111 32.51 -28.58 3.18
CA ASN A 111 32.77 -27.28 3.80
C ASN A 111 32.84 -26.17 2.75
N VAL A 112 32.14 -25.08 3.00
CA VAL A 112 32.09 -23.87 2.18
C VAL A 112 32.78 -22.75 2.93
N THR A 113 33.69 -22.05 2.26
CA THR A 113 34.30 -20.83 2.81
C THR A 113 33.62 -19.62 2.19
N VAL A 114 32.98 -18.82 3.03
CA VAL A 114 32.40 -17.54 2.66
C VAL A 114 33.40 -16.44 3.00
N THR A 115 33.74 -15.62 2.01
CA THR A 115 34.62 -14.46 2.20
C THR A 115 33.81 -13.17 2.10
N THR A 116 34.10 -12.23 3.00
CA THR A 116 33.40 -10.96 3.09
C THR A 116 34.38 -9.80 2.97
N ALA A 117 34.13 -8.89 2.03
CA ALA A 117 34.95 -7.71 1.81
C ALA A 117 34.08 -6.50 1.45
N ARG A 118 34.61 -5.30 1.71
CA ARG A 118 34.05 -4.06 1.14
C ARG A 118 34.29 -4.07 -0.36
N THR A 119 33.23 -3.94 -1.13
CA THR A 119 33.28 -3.97 -2.60
C THR A 119 33.02 -2.60 -3.23
N ASP A 120 32.41 -1.66 -2.49
CA ASP A 120 32.15 -0.30 -2.97
C ASP A 120 31.95 0.69 -1.80
N GLY A 121 32.05 1.99 -2.10
CA GLY A 121 31.65 3.09 -1.21
C GLY A 121 32.68 3.50 -0.15
N ASN A 122 32.19 4.01 0.99
CA ASN A 122 32.96 4.69 2.03
C ASN A 122 34.16 3.86 2.53
N THR A 123 35.37 4.41 2.38
CA THR A 123 36.60 3.72 2.74
C THR A 123 36.89 3.67 4.25
N GLY A 124 36.19 4.49 5.05
CA GLY A 124 36.28 4.51 6.51
C GLY A 124 35.52 3.38 7.21
N LEU A 125 34.88 2.48 6.45
CA LEU A 125 34.27 1.26 6.95
C LEU A 125 35.12 0.05 6.54
N SER A 126 35.51 -0.78 7.51
CA SER A 126 36.38 -1.94 7.28
C SER A 126 35.91 -3.20 8.00
N VAL A 127 36.10 -4.36 7.37
CA VAL A 127 35.88 -5.66 8.04
C VAL A 127 37.02 -5.90 9.02
N THR A 128 36.71 -5.96 10.31
CA THR A 128 37.70 -6.18 11.39
C THR A 128 37.57 -7.55 12.04
N GLY A 129 36.53 -8.32 11.71
CA GLY A 129 36.34 -9.69 12.17
C GLY A 129 35.43 -10.47 11.23
N GLY A 130 35.64 -11.79 11.09
CA GLY A 130 34.80 -12.64 10.24
C GLY A 130 34.96 -12.43 8.73
N ALA A 131 36.11 -11.90 8.27
CA ALA A 131 36.39 -11.72 6.84
C ALA A 131 36.38 -13.05 6.04
N SER A 132 36.63 -14.17 6.71
CA SER A 132 36.52 -15.53 6.16
C SER A 132 35.83 -16.43 7.17
N LEU A 133 34.68 -16.99 6.80
CA LEU A 133 33.85 -17.87 7.64
C LEU A 133 33.72 -19.23 6.98
N THR A 134 33.78 -20.31 7.76
CA THR A 134 33.63 -21.68 7.24
C THR A 134 32.31 -22.29 7.70
N PHE A 135 31.52 -22.75 6.73
CA PHE A 135 30.24 -23.43 6.94
C PHE A 135 30.37 -24.88 6.49
N THR A 136 30.14 -25.79 7.41
CA THR A 136 30.14 -27.24 7.25
C THR A 136 28.72 -27.75 6.99
N PRO A 137 28.55 -29.01 6.55
CA PRO A 137 27.22 -29.63 6.50
C PRO A 137 26.46 -29.64 7.83
N ALA A 138 27.12 -29.44 8.98
CA ALA A 138 26.50 -29.45 10.30
C ALA A 138 26.11 -28.06 10.83
N ASN A 139 26.76 -26.99 10.39
CA ASN A 139 26.56 -25.63 10.93
C ASN A 139 26.23 -24.59 9.85
N TRP A 140 25.87 -25.01 8.64
CA TRP A 140 25.55 -24.14 7.52
C TRP A 140 24.43 -23.13 7.81
N ASN A 141 23.47 -23.52 8.64
CA ASN A 141 22.33 -22.71 9.08
C ASN A 141 22.59 -22.02 10.44
N THR A 142 23.79 -22.15 10.99
CA THR A 142 24.19 -21.44 12.21
C THR A 142 24.81 -20.11 11.81
N ALA A 143 24.14 -19.01 12.15
CA ALA A 143 24.62 -17.66 11.92
C ALA A 143 26.03 -17.44 12.52
N GLN A 144 26.94 -16.95 11.69
CA GLN A 144 28.30 -16.53 12.09
C GLN A 144 28.50 -15.04 11.79
N ASN A 145 29.13 -14.31 12.72
CA ASN A 145 29.18 -12.85 12.64
C ASN A 145 30.37 -12.33 11.82
N VAL A 146 30.09 -11.33 10.99
CA VAL A 146 31.08 -10.41 10.41
C VAL A 146 31.04 -9.11 11.22
N THR A 147 32.20 -8.60 11.59
CA THR A 147 32.36 -7.34 12.32
C THR A 147 32.88 -6.26 11.38
N VAL A 148 32.17 -5.13 11.34
CA VAL A 148 32.56 -3.93 10.59
C VAL A 148 32.82 -2.80 11.58
N THR A 149 33.96 -2.12 11.43
CA THR A 149 34.33 -0.97 12.26
C THR A 149 34.33 0.30 11.42
N ALA A 150 33.79 1.37 12.00
CA ALA A 150 33.87 2.71 11.44
C ALA A 150 35.07 3.47 12.00
N ASP A 151 35.70 4.26 11.14
CA ASP A 151 36.74 5.21 11.51
C ASP A 151 36.22 6.26 12.51
N ALA A 152 37.13 7.09 13.02
CA ALA A 152 36.79 8.12 14.00
C ALA A 152 36.04 9.33 13.40
N SER A 153 35.99 9.43 12.08
CA SER A 153 35.36 10.54 11.36
C SER A 153 34.97 10.09 9.95
N GLY A 154 33.88 10.66 9.44
CA GLY A 154 33.34 10.28 8.13
C GLY A 154 31.83 10.12 8.21
N THR A 155 31.20 10.04 7.05
CA THR A 155 29.76 9.75 6.92
C THR A 155 29.52 9.07 5.59
N GLY A 156 28.43 8.33 5.47
CA GLY A 156 28.00 7.71 4.22
C GLY A 156 28.22 6.20 4.21
N ALA A 157 27.75 5.57 3.14
CA ALA A 157 27.59 4.13 3.08
C ALA A 157 28.72 3.42 2.30
N ALA A 158 28.93 2.14 2.63
CA ALA A 158 29.76 1.21 1.89
C ALA A 158 29.03 -0.13 1.72
N THR A 159 29.28 -0.78 0.59
CA THR A 159 28.72 -2.11 0.29
C THR A 159 29.72 -3.18 0.67
N PHE A 160 29.27 -4.14 1.48
CA PHE A 160 30.03 -5.33 1.84
C PHE A 160 29.40 -6.55 1.16
N THR A 161 30.21 -7.35 0.48
CA THR A 161 29.74 -8.54 -0.23
C THR A 161 30.31 -9.79 0.42
N ALA A 162 29.42 -10.67 0.86
CA ALA A 162 29.75 -12.02 1.33
C ALA A 162 29.54 -13.01 0.18
N SER A 163 30.58 -13.77 -0.17
CA SER A 163 30.57 -14.63 -1.37
C SER A 163 31.27 -15.97 -1.16
N ALA A 164 30.75 -17.01 -1.83
CA ALA A 164 31.33 -18.34 -1.91
C ALA A 164 31.12 -18.92 -3.32
N THR A 165 32.04 -19.75 -3.78
CA THR A 165 31.96 -20.39 -5.11
C THR A 165 30.72 -21.27 -5.22
N GLY A 166 29.90 -21.05 -6.25
CA GLY A 166 28.66 -21.80 -6.47
C GLY A 166 27.46 -21.33 -5.63
N TYR A 167 27.58 -20.20 -4.90
CA TYR A 167 26.50 -19.62 -4.12
C TYR A 167 26.14 -18.22 -4.64
N ALA A 168 24.85 -17.89 -4.63
CA ALA A 168 24.43 -16.50 -4.78
C ALA A 168 25.02 -15.65 -3.63
N LYS A 169 25.51 -14.45 -3.96
CA LYS A 169 26.21 -13.57 -3.00
C LYS A 169 25.20 -12.83 -2.12
N ALA A 170 25.55 -12.57 -0.87
CA ALA A 170 24.83 -11.62 -0.03
C ALA A 170 25.51 -10.26 -0.05
N THR A 171 24.74 -9.18 0.01
CA THR A 171 25.25 -7.82 0.15
C THR A 171 24.67 -7.16 1.41
N VAL A 172 25.50 -6.39 2.10
CA VAL A 172 25.12 -5.60 3.28
C VAL A 172 25.57 -4.17 3.04
N THR A 173 24.64 -3.22 3.13
CA THR A 173 24.96 -1.79 3.09
C THR A 173 25.23 -1.32 4.51
N VAL A 174 26.45 -0.87 4.78
CA VAL A 174 26.82 -0.32 6.09
C VAL A 174 26.95 1.18 5.97
N THR A 175 26.23 1.94 6.82
CA THR A 175 26.28 3.40 6.86
C THR A 175 27.08 3.86 8.06
N GLU A 176 28.13 4.65 7.82
CA GLU A 176 28.87 5.34 8.88
C GLU A 176 28.03 6.52 9.40
N LEU A 177 27.79 6.52 10.70
CA LEU A 177 26.98 7.50 11.41
C LEU A 177 27.85 8.33 12.37
N ALA A 178 27.49 9.60 12.55
CA ALA A 178 28.11 10.42 13.57
C ALA A 178 27.92 9.81 14.99
N ALA A 179 28.91 10.00 15.87
CA ALA A 179 28.93 9.39 17.21
C ALA A 179 27.68 9.69 18.06
N SER A 180 26.98 10.80 17.82
CA SER A 180 25.75 11.21 18.53
C SER A 180 24.46 10.52 18.04
N LYS A 181 24.52 9.68 17.00
CA LYS A 181 23.33 9.16 16.29
C LYS A 181 22.91 7.74 16.68
N ALA A 182 22.78 7.46 17.98
CA ALA A 182 22.45 6.11 18.46
C ALA A 182 21.06 5.61 18.02
N TYR A 183 20.06 6.50 17.92
CA TYR A 183 18.71 6.14 17.45
C TYR A 183 18.65 5.94 15.94
N ASP A 184 19.46 6.65 15.14
CA ASP A 184 19.58 6.40 13.71
C ASP A 184 20.18 4.99 13.47
N ALA A 185 21.10 4.54 14.32
CA ALA A 185 21.63 3.17 14.26
C ALA A 185 20.57 2.11 14.57
N ARG A 186 19.70 2.34 15.58
CA ARG A 186 18.56 1.45 15.87
C ARG A 186 17.56 1.40 14.72
N PHE A 187 17.29 2.54 14.10
CA PHE A 187 16.44 2.62 12.92
C PHE A 187 17.01 1.77 11.78
N LEU A 188 18.31 1.89 11.47
CA LEU A 188 18.93 1.12 10.38
C LEU A 188 18.97 -0.39 10.66
N ASP A 189 19.13 -0.81 11.91
CA ASP A 189 19.01 -2.24 12.30
C ASP A 189 17.60 -2.77 12.02
N LEU A 190 16.56 -2.08 12.50
CA LEU A 190 15.17 -2.49 12.26
C LEU A 190 14.80 -2.42 10.77
N TYR A 191 15.20 -1.35 10.07
CA TYR A 191 15.03 -1.21 8.63
C TYR A 191 15.65 -2.41 7.89
N GLY A 192 16.89 -2.76 8.24
CA GLY A 192 17.59 -3.90 7.65
C GLY A 192 16.95 -5.25 7.93
N ARG A 193 16.18 -5.39 9.02
CA ARG A 193 15.35 -6.58 9.28
C ARG A 193 14.08 -6.55 8.44
N ILE A 194 13.37 -5.43 8.39
CA ILE A 194 12.14 -5.29 7.60
C ILE A 194 12.43 -5.56 6.12
N THR A 195 13.48 -4.94 5.57
CA THR A 195 13.83 -5.07 4.15
C THR A 195 14.66 -6.32 3.82
N ASN A 196 14.88 -7.23 4.77
CA ASN A 196 15.53 -8.50 4.47
C ASN A 196 14.50 -9.44 3.84
N PRO A 197 14.68 -9.88 2.57
CA PRO A 197 13.72 -10.78 1.93
C PRO A 197 13.50 -12.09 2.70
N ALA A 198 14.49 -12.53 3.48
CA ALA A 198 14.36 -13.74 4.32
C ALA A 198 13.36 -13.58 5.47
N ASN A 199 12.98 -12.36 5.83
CA ASN A 199 12.03 -12.08 6.91
C ASN A 199 10.59 -11.94 6.40
N GLY A 200 10.34 -11.99 5.09
CA GLY A 200 8.99 -12.15 4.55
C GLY A 200 8.04 -10.95 4.69
N TYR A 201 8.53 -9.73 4.88
CA TYR A 201 7.67 -8.53 4.96
C TYR A 201 7.09 -8.10 3.60
N PHE A 202 7.69 -8.54 2.49
CA PHE A 202 7.34 -8.12 1.15
C PHE A 202 7.15 -9.30 0.23
N SER A 203 6.25 -9.16 -0.74
CA SER A 203 6.13 -10.05 -1.88
C SER A 203 7.36 -9.96 -2.82
N PRO A 204 7.52 -10.87 -3.78
CA PRO A 204 8.56 -10.79 -4.80
C PRO A 204 8.58 -9.48 -5.61
N GLU A 205 7.42 -8.86 -5.81
CA GLU A 205 7.22 -7.56 -6.48
C GLU A 205 7.63 -6.37 -5.60
N GLY A 206 7.96 -6.61 -4.33
CA GLY A 206 8.29 -5.58 -3.35
C GLY A 206 7.06 -4.91 -2.71
N ILE A 207 5.91 -5.56 -2.78
CA ILE A 207 4.66 -5.09 -2.15
C ILE A 207 4.71 -5.46 -0.66
N PRO A 208 4.51 -4.52 0.28
CA PRO A 208 4.47 -4.85 1.68
C PRO A 208 3.22 -5.69 1.96
N TYR A 209 3.35 -6.80 2.68
CA TYR A 209 2.18 -7.46 3.27
C TYR A 209 1.66 -6.64 4.46
N HIS A 210 0.43 -6.90 4.89
CA HIS A 210 -0.09 -6.41 6.16
C HIS A 210 0.75 -6.93 7.33
N SER A 211 1.11 -8.21 7.29
CA SER A 211 1.99 -8.86 8.26
C SER A 211 2.80 -9.99 7.63
N VAL A 212 3.91 -10.35 8.29
CA VAL A 212 4.69 -11.55 7.92
C VAL A 212 3.89 -12.82 8.19
N GLU A 213 3.12 -12.84 9.27
CA GLU A 213 2.23 -13.95 9.60
C GLU A 213 0.98 -13.91 8.73
N THR A 214 0.61 -15.04 8.13
CA THR A 214 -0.56 -15.14 7.23
C THR A 214 -1.89 -15.21 7.96
N LEU A 215 -1.93 -15.71 9.21
CA LEU A 215 -3.15 -15.89 9.99
C LEU A 215 -3.33 -14.71 10.94
N ILE A 216 -4.04 -13.69 10.46
CA ILE A 216 -4.45 -12.50 11.21
C ILE A 216 -5.76 -11.98 10.60
N VAL A 217 -6.66 -11.49 11.47
CA VAL A 217 -7.97 -10.95 11.08
C VAL A 217 -8.28 -9.78 12.00
N GLU A 218 -8.28 -8.56 11.47
CA GLU A 218 -8.47 -7.34 12.28
C GLU A 218 -9.05 -6.14 11.52
N ALA A 219 -8.75 -6.04 10.22
CA ALA A 219 -9.38 -5.14 9.26
C ALA A 219 -9.24 -5.76 7.86
N PRO A 220 -8.02 -6.06 7.38
CA PRO A 220 -7.83 -7.21 6.49
C PRO A 220 -8.17 -8.51 7.23
N ASP A 221 -8.52 -9.53 6.50
CA ASP A 221 -8.90 -10.86 7.01
C ASP A 221 -7.88 -11.95 6.67
N GLN A 222 -6.77 -11.58 6.03
CA GLN A 222 -5.62 -12.44 5.80
C GLN A 222 -4.32 -11.59 5.80
N GLY A 223 -3.24 -12.10 6.41
CA GLY A 223 -2.04 -11.29 6.68
C GLY A 223 -1.17 -10.92 5.48
N HIS A 224 -1.30 -11.67 4.38
CA HIS A 224 -0.69 -11.37 3.09
C HIS A 224 -1.64 -10.65 2.13
N GLU A 225 -2.82 -10.22 2.60
CA GLU A 225 -3.40 -9.00 2.04
C GLU A 225 -2.46 -7.83 2.34
N THR A 226 -2.70 -6.72 1.67
CA THR A 226 -2.08 -5.45 1.98
C THR A 226 -3.10 -4.34 1.88
N THR A 227 -2.72 -3.20 2.41
CA THR A 227 -3.58 -2.03 2.47
C THR A 227 -2.87 -0.79 1.97
N SER A 228 -3.63 0.21 1.53
CA SER A 228 -3.09 1.55 1.26
C SER A 228 -2.38 2.11 2.49
N GLU A 229 -2.83 1.72 3.70
CA GLU A 229 -2.12 1.98 4.94
C GLU A 229 -0.70 1.40 4.92
N ALA A 230 -0.51 0.12 4.63
CA ALA A 230 0.82 -0.51 4.56
C ALA A 230 1.72 0.17 3.53
N TYR A 231 1.18 0.54 2.35
CA TYR A 231 1.91 1.33 1.35
C TYR A 231 2.32 2.72 1.88
N SER A 232 1.43 3.42 2.59
CA SER A 232 1.74 4.73 3.17
C SER A 232 2.82 4.64 4.26
N TYR A 233 2.85 3.56 5.05
CA TYR A 233 3.93 3.29 6.00
C TYR A 233 5.23 2.89 5.31
N LEU A 234 5.19 2.15 4.21
CA LEU A 234 6.38 1.90 3.38
C LEU A 234 6.97 3.22 2.89
N ILE A 235 6.15 4.13 2.35
CA ILE A 235 6.61 5.45 1.88
C ILE A 235 7.25 6.23 3.05
N TRP A 236 6.66 6.19 4.24
CA TRP A 236 7.21 6.85 5.42
C TRP A 236 8.53 6.22 5.88
N LEU A 237 8.62 4.88 5.94
CA LEU A 237 9.84 4.14 6.23
C LEU A 237 10.97 4.54 5.29
N GLN A 238 10.66 4.67 3.99
CA GLN A 238 11.65 5.06 2.99
C GLN A 238 12.03 6.54 3.04
N ALA A 239 11.11 7.44 3.40
CA ALA A 239 11.44 8.85 3.68
C ALA A 239 12.40 8.98 4.87
N MET A 240 12.15 8.22 5.94
CA MET A 240 13.04 8.13 7.10
C MET A 240 14.41 7.55 6.74
N TYR A 241 14.45 6.55 5.87
CA TYR A 241 15.71 6.00 5.34
C TYR A 241 16.51 7.06 4.57
N GLY A 242 15.86 7.83 3.69
CA GLY A 242 16.49 8.95 2.98
C GLY A 242 17.00 10.04 3.94
N LYS A 243 16.25 10.35 5.00
CA LYS A 243 16.70 11.28 6.06
C LYS A 243 17.98 10.83 6.75
N VAL A 244 18.08 9.53 7.06
CA VAL A 244 19.21 8.97 7.82
C VAL A 244 20.44 8.74 6.95
N THR A 245 20.25 8.30 5.70
CA THR A 245 21.36 7.85 4.83
C THR A 245 21.71 8.84 3.71
N GLY A 246 20.77 9.72 3.37
CA GLY A 246 20.85 10.57 2.19
C GLY A 246 20.53 9.86 0.87
N ASP A 247 20.15 8.59 0.88
CA ASP A 247 19.69 7.85 -0.31
C ASP A 247 18.17 7.93 -0.45
N TRP A 248 17.73 8.76 -1.41
CA TRP A 248 16.31 8.99 -1.71
C TRP A 248 15.75 8.04 -2.78
N SER A 249 16.58 7.14 -3.34
CA SER A 249 16.12 6.19 -4.37
C SER A 249 15.01 5.28 -3.87
N LYS A 250 15.07 4.89 -2.59
CA LYS A 250 14.09 3.99 -1.97
C LYS A 250 12.73 4.65 -1.77
N PHE A 251 12.71 5.95 -1.44
CA PHE A 251 11.47 6.72 -1.33
C PHE A 251 10.75 6.79 -2.68
N ASN A 252 11.48 7.10 -3.76
CA ASN A 252 10.94 7.14 -5.10
C ASN A 252 10.48 5.76 -5.60
N ALA A 253 11.22 4.69 -5.24
CA ALA A 253 10.84 3.32 -5.58
C ALA A 253 9.54 2.90 -4.86
N ALA A 254 9.39 3.20 -3.56
CA ALA A 254 8.16 2.91 -2.83
C ALA A 254 6.94 3.60 -3.45
N TRP A 255 7.08 4.86 -3.87
CA TRP A 255 6.01 5.56 -4.59
C TRP A 255 5.69 4.89 -5.93
N THR A 256 6.72 4.44 -6.66
CA THR A 256 6.53 3.72 -7.94
C THR A 256 5.79 2.40 -7.75
N THR A 257 6.14 1.61 -6.71
CA THR A 257 5.44 0.37 -6.36
C THR A 257 3.97 0.67 -6.04
N MET A 258 3.70 1.68 -5.21
CA MET A 258 2.33 2.10 -4.87
C MET A 258 1.52 2.55 -6.10
N GLU A 259 2.10 3.35 -7.00
CA GLU A 259 1.44 3.74 -8.26
C GLU A 259 1.18 2.55 -9.20
N THR A 260 2.05 1.55 -9.19
CA THR A 260 1.95 0.39 -10.08
C THR A 260 0.85 -0.57 -9.64
N TYR A 261 0.73 -0.78 -8.33
CA TYR A 261 -0.07 -1.87 -7.78
C TYR A 261 -1.26 -1.42 -6.95
N MET A 262 -1.26 -0.22 -6.36
CA MET A 262 -2.32 0.21 -5.44
C MET A 262 -3.21 1.33 -5.99
N ILE A 263 -2.71 2.14 -6.93
CA ILE A 263 -3.52 3.10 -7.66
C ILE A 263 -4.05 2.44 -8.94
N PRO A 264 -5.38 2.33 -9.13
CA PRO A 264 -5.94 1.75 -10.34
C PRO A 264 -5.47 2.50 -11.60
N THR A 265 -4.94 1.77 -12.59
CA THR A 265 -4.54 2.34 -13.88
C THR A 265 -5.75 2.66 -14.75
N HIS A 266 -5.57 3.31 -15.90
CA HIS A 266 -6.69 3.52 -16.83
C HIS A 266 -7.37 2.21 -17.26
N ALA A 267 -6.62 1.10 -17.38
CA ALA A 267 -7.20 -0.19 -17.74
C ALA A 267 -8.10 -0.77 -16.62
N ASP A 268 -7.84 -0.38 -15.37
CA ASP A 268 -8.58 -0.79 -14.17
C ASP A 268 -9.85 0.05 -13.97
N GLN A 269 -9.82 1.33 -14.36
CA GLN A 269 -10.93 2.28 -14.26
C GLN A 269 -11.32 2.92 -15.61
N PRO A 270 -11.63 2.12 -16.65
CA PRO A 270 -11.62 2.54 -18.06
C PRO A 270 -12.77 3.46 -18.48
N THR A 271 -13.85 3.50 -17.70
CA THR A 271 -15.11 4.16 -18.10
C THR A 271 -15.45 5.40 -17.28
N ASN A 272 -14.45 6.01 -16.62
CA ASN A 272 -14.59 7.32 -15.97
C ASN A 272 -15.13 8.41 -16.92
N SER A 273 -14.94 8.27 -18.24
CA SER A 273 -15.48 9.19 -19.24
C SER A 273 -17.02 9.24 -19.29
N PHE A 274 -17.71 8.24 -18.73
CA PHE A 274 -19.17 8.23 -18.57
C PHE A 274 -19.67 8.95 -17.31
N TYR A 275 -18.75 9.41 -16.45
CA TYR A 275 -19.10 10.07 -15.21
C TYR A 275 -19.84 11.40 -15.47
N ASN A 276 -20.98 11.57 -14.80
CA ASN A 276 -21.77 12.80 -14.86
C ASN A 276 -21.72 13.52 -13.51
N ALA A 277 -20.92 14.58 -13.42
CA ALA A 277 -20.79 15.38 -12.20
C ALA A 277 -22.10 16.04 -11.73
N SER A 278 -23.10 16.24 -12.61
CA SER A 278 -24.43 16.74 -12.19
C SER A 278 -25.32 15.65 -11.59
N LYS A 279 -24.96 14.37 -11.73
CA LYS A 279 -25.62 13.22 -11.11
C LYS A 279 -24.54 12.20 -10.68
N PRO A 280 -23.79 12.48 -9.60
CA PRO A 280 -22.59 11.71 -9.24
C PRO A 280 -22.84 10.23 -8.92
N ALA A 281 -24.02 9.90 -8.38
CA ALA A 281 -24.40 8.55 -8.00
C ALA A 281 -25.93 8.44 -7.88
N THR A 282 -26.44 7.22 -7.67
CA THR A 282 -27.83 6.99 -7.24
C THR A 282 -27.79 6.57 -5.77
N TYR A 283 -28.71 7.12 -4.97
CA TYR A 283 -28.75 6.84 -3.53
C TYR A 283 -29.17 5.40 -3.24
N ALA A 284 -28.49 4.77 -2.29
CA ALA A 284 -28.96 3.62 -1.52
C ALA A 284 -28.75 3.91 -0.02
N PRO A 285 -29.71 3.53 0.86
CA PRO A 285 -29.53 3.63 2.31
C PRO A 285 -28.48 2.65 2.82
N GLU A 286 -27.72 3.02 3.84
CA GLU A 286 -27.05 2.02 4.69
C GLU A 286 -28.09 1.40 5.64
N LEU A 287 -27.89 0.12 5.95
CA LEU A 287 -28.76 -0.67 6.83
C LEU A 287 -27.95 -1.09 8.07
N ASP A 288 -28.64 -1.49 9.13
CA ASP A 288 -28.00 -1.64 10.44
C ASP A 288 -27.25 -2.97 10.54
N THR A 289 -27.79 -4.05 9.96
CA THR A 289 -27.20 -5.39 10.03
C THR A 289 -27.02 -6.07 8.67
N PRO A 290 -26.02 -6.98 8.51
CA PRO A 290 -25.71 -7.59 7.22
C PRO A 290 -26.87 -8.35 6.55
N ASN A 291 -27.83 -8.86 7.32
CA ASN A 291 -28.99 -9.61 6.81
C ASN A 291 -30.08 -8.72 6.18
N GLU A 292 -29.97 -7.40 6.30
CA GLU A 292 -30.92 -6.47 5.66
C GLU A 292 -30.51 -6.13 4.21
N TYR A 293 -29.28 -6.46 3.83
CA TYR A 293 -28.75 -6.27 2.48
C TYR A 293 -29.26 -7.37 1.52
N PRO A 294 -29.42 -7.08 0.22
CA PRO A 294 -28.90 -5.90 -0.50
C PRO A 294 -29.73 -4.61 -0.31
N ALA A 295 -29.03 -3.47 -0.17
CA ALA A 295 -29.66 -2.16 -0.05
C ALA A 295 -30.19 -1.66 -1.41
N LYS A 296 -31.49 -1.40 -1.50
CA LYS A 296 -32.13 -1.04 -2.78
C LYS A 296 -31.79 0.40 -3.21
N LEU A 297 -31.42 0.57 -4.48
CA LEU A 297 -31.27 1.88 -5.08
C LEU A 297 -32.62 2.62 -5.14
N ASP A 298 -32.60 3.90 -4.75
CA ASP A 298 -33.75 4.79 -4.79
C ASP A 298 -33.45 6.02 -5.64
N THR A 299 -34.05 6.04 -6.83
CA THR A 299 -33.92 7.13 -7.81
C THR A 299 -34.77 8.36 -7.47
N GLY A 300 -35.67 8.25 -6.48
CA GLY A 300 -36.49 9.35 -5.99
C GLY A 300 -35.75 10.28 -5.01
N VAL A 301 -34.59 9.86 -4.50
CA VAL A 301 -33.75 10.67 -3.61
C VAL A 301 -32.79 11.52 -4.42
N SER A 302 -32.85 12.84 -4.22
CA SER A 302 -31.95 13.79 -4.89
C SER A 302 -30.51 13.64 -4.39
N VAL A 303 -29.55 13.77 -5.31
CA VAL A 303 -28.10 13.84 -5.00
C VAL A 303 -27.59 15.21 -5.45
N GLY A 304 -26.59 15.75 -4.75
CA GLY A 304 -25.94 17.00 -5.17
C GLY A 304 -24.96 16.80 -6.33
N PRO A 305 -24.58 17.88 -7.03
CA PRO A 305 -23.53 17.82 -8.03
C PRO A 305 -22.14 17.73 -7.38
N ASP A 306 -21.21 17.08 -8.05
CA ASP A 306 -19.79 17.09 -7.73
C ASP A 306 -19.12 18.37 -8.27
N PRO A 307 -18.61 19.25 -7.39
CA PRO A 307 -18.02 20.52 -7.82
C PRO A 307 -16.53 20.44 -8.20
N ILE A 308 -15.85 19.30 -8.02
CA ILE A 308 -14.39 19.20 -8.21
C ILE A 308 -13.98 18.33 -9.41
N ALA A 309 -14.83 17.46 -9.95
CA ALA A 309 -14.49 16.60 -11.10
C ALA A 309 -13.96 17.38 -12.32
N ALA A 310 -14.65 18.42 -12.76
CA ALA A 310 -14.26 19.19 -13.94
C ALA A 310 -12.93 19.95 -13.72
N GLU A 311 -12.71 20.40 -12.49
CA GLU A 311 -11.48 21.08 -12.09
C GLU A 311 -10.29 20.09 -12.10
N LEU A 312 -10.46 18.91 -11.52
CA LEU A 312 -9.44 17.84 -11.51
C LEU A 312 -9.09 17.40 -12.93
N LYS A 313 -10.10 17.17 -13.78
CA LYS A 313 -9.90 16.86 -15.20
C LYS A 313 -9.09 17.95 -15.91
N SER A 314 -9.42 19.22 -15.67
CA SER A 314 -8.71 20.35 -16.26
C SER A 314 -7.26 20.45 -15.77
N ALA A 315 -7.02 20.13 -14.50
CA ALA A 315 -5.69 20.15 -13.91
C ALA A 315 -4.79 19.02 -14.45
N TYR A 316 -5.32 17.81 -14.62
CA TYR A 316 -4.50 16.62 -14.89
C TYR A 316 -4.69 15.99 -16.27
N GLY A 317 -5.66 16.47 -17.06
CA GLY A 317 -5.88 16.00 -18.44
C GLY A 317 -6.43 14.58 -18.54
N THR A 318 -6.98 14.03 -17.46
CA THR A 318 -7.58 12.69 -17.42
C THR A 318 -8.84 12.72 -16.55
N ASP A 319 -9.79 11.83 -16.87
CA ASP A 319 -10.96 11.55 -16.02
C ASP A 319 -10.64 10.57 -14.89
N ASP A 320 -9.50 9.86 -14.95
CA ASP A 320 -9.12 8.87 -13.95
C ASP A 320 -8.86 9.50 -12.58
N VAL A 321 -9.14 8.72 -11.54
CA VAL A 321 -8.88 9.10 -10.15
C VAL A 321 -7.47 8.67 -9.76
N TYR A 322 -6.70 9.58 -9.16
CA TYR A 322 -5.36 9.30 -8.65
C TYR A 322 -5.37 9.26 -7.12
N GLY A 323 -5.78 8.11 -6.60
CA GLY A 323 -5.80 7.77 -5.18
C GLY A 323 -5.72 6.25 -5.01
N MET A 324 -5.24 5.80 -3.86
CA MET A 324 -5.05 4.36 -3.63
C MET A 324 -6.42 3.68 -3.47
N HIS A 325 -6.60 2.50 -4.06
CA HIS A 325 -7.58 1.58 -3.50
C HIS A 325 -7.11 1.13 -2.11
N TRP A 326 -8.01 0.71 -1.21
CA TRP A 326 -7.64 0.41 0.17
C TRP A 326 -7.15 -1.02 0.43
N LEU A 327 -7.59 -2.04 -0.32
CA LEU A 327 -7.27 -3.45 -0.04
C LEU A 327 -6.81 -4.21 -1.29
N GLN A 328 -5.84 -5.10 -1.10
CA GLN A 328 -5.29 -5.91 -2.17
C GLN A 328 -4.86 -7.28 -1.63
N ASP A 329 -5.25 -8.34 -2.32
CA ASP A 329 -4.79 -9.71 -2.09
C ASP A 329 -3.48 -9.93 -2.84
N VAL A 330 -2.35 -9.85 -2.14
CA VAL A 330 -1.03 -9.75 -2.79
C VAL A 330 -0.62 -11.06 -3.46
N ASP A 331 -0.91 -12.19 -2.80
CA ASP A 331 -0.53 -13.52 -3.27
C ASP A 331 -1.65 -14.22 -4.06
N ASN A 332 -2.73 -13.51 -4.37
CA ASN A 332 -3.93 -14.05 -5.02
C ASN A 332 -4.51 -15.27 -4.28
N VAL A 333 -4.49 -15.24 -2.94
CA VAL A 333 -5.01 -16.28 -2.06
C VAL A 333 -6.49 -16.56 -2.32
N TYR A 334 -7.27 -15.51 -2.60
CA TYR A 334 -8.69 -15.62 -2.95
C TYR A 334 -8.93 -16.12 -4.37
N GLY A 335 -7.91 -16.05 -5.23
CA GLY A 335 -7.94 -16.63 -6.58
C GLY A 335 -8.77 -15.85 -7.60
N TYR A 336 -9.10 -14.58 -7.34
CA TYR A 336 -9.80 -13.73 -8.30
C TYR A 336 -8.90 -13.36 -9.49
N GLY A 337 -7.61 -13.14 -9.25
CA GLY A 337 -6.67 -12.71 -10.29
C GLY A 337 -7.03 -11.34 -10.89
N ASN A 338 -7.49 -10.42 -10.06
CA ASN A 338 -7.83 -9.05 -10.46
C ASN A 338 -6.58 -8.14 -10.43
N GLU A 339 -5.52 -8.60 -11.11
CA GLU A 339 -4.25 -7.90 -11.23
C GLU A 339 -4.41 -6.55 -11.94
N PRO A 340 -3.54 -5.55 -11.69
CA PRO A 340 -3.55 -4.30 -12.46
C PRO A 340 -3.61 -4.55 -13.97
N GLY A 341 -4.64 -3.99 -14.60
CA GLY A 341 -4.98 -4.12 -16.02
C GLY A 341 -5.74 -5.38 -16.42
N LYS A 342 -6.16 -6.23 -15.46
CA LYS A 342 -6.92 -7.45 -15.70
C LYS A 342 -8.22 -7.44 -14.88
N CYS A 343 -9.17 -8.28 -15.29
CA CYS A 343 -10.44 -8.45 -14.59
C CYS A 343 -10.72 -9.95 -14.45
N GLU A 344 -10.74 -10.43 -13.20
CA GLU A 344 -11.01 -11.82 -12.84
C GLU A 344 -10.17 -12.87 -13.63
N ALA A 345 -8.84 -12.69 -13.74
CA ALA A 345 -7.98 -13.62 -14.47
C ALA A 345 -7.95 -15.04 -13.85
N GLY A 346 -8.30 -15.14 -12.57
CA GLY A 346 -8.52 -16.37 -11.84
C GLY A 346 -7.30 -16.90 -11.08
N PRO A 347 -7.36 -18.13 -10.55
CA PRO A 347 -6.43 -18.61 -9.53
C PRO A 347 -5.02 -18.90 -10.06
N THR A 348 -4.81 -18.88 -11.38
CA THR A 348 -3.48 -19.03 -11.99
C THR A 348 -2.76 -17.70 -12.18
N ALA A 349 -3.42 -16.58 -11.89
CA ALA A 349 -2.77 -15.28 -11.83
C ALA A 349 -1.75 -15.24 -10.68
N THR A 350 -0.64 -14.55 -10.91
CA THR A 350 0.53 -14.57 -10.00
C THR A 350 0.78 -13.23 -9.32
N GLY A 351 0.16 -12.16 -9.81
CA GLY A 351 0.28 -10.82 -9.26
C GLY A 351 -0.88 -10.45 -8.32
N PRO A 352 -0.81 -9.25 -7.75
CA PRO A 352 -1.66 -8.86 -6.64
C PRO A 352 -3.06 -8.46 -7.15
N SER A 353 -4.11 -8.99 -6.51
CA SER A 353 -5.49 -8.84 -6.92
C SER A 353 -6.21 -7.73 -6.15
N TYR A 354 -6.78 -6.75 -6.85
CA TYR A 354 -7.66 -5.77 -6.21
C TYR A 354 -8.95 -6.43 -5.70
N ILE A 355 -9.21 -6.33 -4.41
CA ILE A 355 -10.37 -6.92 -3.72
C ILE A 355 -10.97 -5.93 -2.73
N ASN A 356 -12.19 -6.18 -2.27
CA ASN A 356 -12.79 -5.42 -1.19
C ASN A 356 -13.67 -6.36 -0.33
N THR A 357 -14.03 -5.93 0.86
CA THR A 357 -14.76 -6.72 1.85
C THR A 357 -16.00 -5.97 2.36
N PHE A 358 -15.81 -4.94 3.19
CA PHE A 358 -16.87 -4.20 3.86
C PHE A 358 -17.83 -3.50 2.88
N GLN A 359 -19.11 -3.85 2.94
CA GLN A 359 -20.20 -3.29 2.12
C GLN A 359 -21.57 -3.26 2.83
N ARG A 360 -21.73 -3.90 4.00
CA ARG A 360 -23.04 -4.18 4.61
C ARG A 360 -23.27 -3.56 5.99
N GLY A 361 -22.85 -2.30 6.12
CA GLY A 361 -23.29 -1.42 7.20
C GLY A 361 -22.51 -1.58 8.51
N ALA A 362 -22.98 -0.92 9.55
CA ALA A 362 -22.19 -0.66 10.76
C ALA A 362 -21.92 -1.91 11.62
N GLN A 363 -22.73 -2.96 11.48
CA GLN A 363 -22.57 -4.23 12.18
C GLN A 363 -21.89 -5.30 11.33
N GLU A 364 -21.41 -5.00 10.12
CA GLU A 364 -20.56 -5.95 9.38
C GLU A 364 -19.14 -5.88 9.93
N SER A 365 -18.80 -6.76 10.88
CA SER A 365 -17.43 -6.91 11.35
C SER A 365 -16.56 -7.59 10.27
N VAL A 366 -15.24 -7.57 10.48
CA VAL A 366 -14.28 -8.25 9.59
C VAL A 366 -14.61 -9.74 9.39
N TRP A 367 -15.22 -10.39 10.40
CA TRP A 367 -15.60 -11.80 10.38
C TRP A 367 -16.82 -12.11 9.53
N GLU A 368 -17.58 -11.10 9.14
CA GLU A 368 -18.90 -11.28 8.57
C GLU A 368 -18.94 -10.93 7.08
N THR A 369 -17.86 -10.37 6.54
CA THR A 369 -17.77 -9.94 5.14
C THR A 369 -17.82 -11.10 4.14
N VAL A 370 -18.04 -10.77 2.87
CA VAL A 370 -17.78 -11.67 1.75
C VAL A 370 -16.75 -10.98 0.85
N PRO A 371 -15.47 -11.39 0.89
CA PRO A 371 -14.44 -10.86 -0.01
C PRO A 371 -14.89 -10.96 -1.46
N GLN A 372 -14.62 -9.92 -2.25
CA GLN A 372 -15.09 -9.79 -3.63
C GLN A 372 -14.12 -8.96 -4.50
N PRO A 373 -14.00 -9.24 -5.80
CA PRO A 373 -13.10 -8.52 -6.69
C PRO A 373 -13.61 -7.11 -7.00
N THR A 374 -12.70 -6.13 -7.09
CA THR A 374 -13.10 -4.76 -7.48
C THR A 374 -13.65 -4.69 -8.89
N CYS A 375 -13.16 -5.53 -9.82
CA CYS A 375 -13.75 -5.75 -11.12
C CYS A 375 -14.61 -7.01 -11.10
N ASP A 376 -15.92 -6.84 -11.23
CA ASP A 376 -16.90 -7.92 -11.22
C ASP A 376 -17.38 -8.17 -12.66
N ALA A 377 -16.85 -9.23 -13.28
CA ALA A 377 -17.23 -9.68 -14.61
C ALA A 377 -18.16 -10.90 -14.59
N PHE A 378 -18.75 -11.19 -13.42
CA PHE A 378 -19.67 -12.30 -13.14
C PHE A 378 -19.03 -13.68 -13.31
N LYS A 379 -17.70 -13.79 -13.16
CA LYS A 379 -17.01 -15.08 -13.23
C LYS A 379 -17.17 -15.87 -11.93
N TYR A 380 -17.20 -15.18 -10.80
CA TYR A 380 -17.33 -15.73 -9.45
C TYR A 380 -18.64 -15.23 -8.79
N GLY A 381 -19.01 -15.80 -7.65
CA GLY A 381 -20.24 -15.43 -6.95
C GLY A 381 -21.51 -16.02 -7.59
N SER A 382 -22.58 -15.22 -7.63
CA SER A 382 -23.89 -15.55 -8.18
C SER A 382 -23.94 -15.32 -9.71
N THR A 383 -25.13 -15.45 -10.31
CA THR A 383 -25.37 -15.05 -11.71
C THR A 383 -25.02 -13.58 -11.98
N ASN A 384 -25.07 -12.72 -10.95
CA ASN A 384 -24.77 -11.29 -11.02
C ASN A 384 -23.44 -10.94 -10.35
N GLY A 385 -22.53 -11.90 -10.24
CA GLY A 385 -21.30 -11.72 -9.49
C GLY A 385 -21.55 -11.65 -7.98
N TYR A 386 -20.97 -10.66 -7.32
CA TYR A 386 -21.22 -10.37 -5.90
C TYR A 386 -22.19 -9.19 -5.72
N LEU A 387 -22.59 -8.52 -6.79
CA LEU A 387 -23.30 -7.24 -6.73
C LEU A 387 -24.63 -7.30 -5.98
N ASP A 388 -25.39 -8.38 -6.20
CA ASP A 388 -26.73 -8.58 -5.63
C ASP A 388 -26.72 -9.00 -4.15
N LEU A 389 -25.54 -9.20 -3.56
CA LEU A 389 -25.36 -9.28 -2.11
C LEU A 389 -25.39 -7.90 -1.45
N PHE A 390 -24.99 -6.85 -2.17
CA PHE A 390 -24.73 -5.53 -1.59
C PHE A 390 -25.76 -4.48 -2.03
N THR A 391 -26.06 -4.41 -3.33
CA THR A 391 -26.93 -3.36 -3.89
C THR A 391 -28.10 -4.00 -4.61
N GLY A 392 -29.31 -3.59 -4.25
CA GLY A 392 -30.54 -4.09 -4.85
C GLY A 392 -30.93 -3.26 -6.08
N ASP A 393 -30.87 -3.86 -7.26
CA ASP A 393 -31.28 -3.24 -8.52
C ASP A 393 -32.19 -4.17 -9.35
N SER A 394 -32.90 -3.58 -10.30
CA SER A 394 -33.72 -4.25 -11.32
C SER A 394 -32.90 -5.03 -12.35
N SER A 395 -31.64 -4.66 -12.56
CA SER A 395 -30.69 -5.34 -13.46
C SER A 395 -29.26 -5.07 -13.02
N TYR A 396 -28.35 -6.00 -13.31
CA TYR A 396 -26.94 -5.90 -12.95
C TYR A 396 -26.07 -5.85 -14.20
N ALA A 397 -25.06 -4.97 -14.18
CA ALA A 397 -24.05 -4.87 -15.24
C ALA A 397 -22.67 -5.17 -14.66
N LYS A 398 -21.83 -5.80 -15.47
CA LYS A 398 -20.41 -5.99 -15.16
C LYS A 398 -19.79 -4.62 -14.91
N GLN A 399 -18.99 -4.51 -13.86
CA GLN A 399 -18.55 -3.20 -13.37
C GLN A 399 -17.24 -3.30 -12.61
N TRP A 400 -16.59 -2.16 -12.45
CA TRP A 400 -15.43 -1.97 -11.59
C TRP A 400 -15.75 -0.93 -10.51
N LYS A 401 -15.16 -1.08 -9.32
CA LYS A 401 -15.36 -0.16 -8.19
C LYS A 401 -14.16 -0.17 -7.24
N TYR A 402 -13.70 1.00 -6.85
CA TYR A 402 -12.61 1.20 -5.90
C TYR A 402 -13.07 2.07 -4.74
N THR A 403 -12.48 1.83 -3.59
CA THR A 403 -12.69 2.59 -2.35
C THR A 403 -11.33 3.01 -1.81
N ASP A 404 -11.18 4.31 -1.53
CA ASP A 404 -10.01 4.90 -0.92
C ASP A 404 -10.11 4.88 0.61
N ALA A 405 -8.97 4.81 1.28
CA ALA A 405 -8.85 5.05 2.72
C ALA A 405 -8.13 6.40 2.95
N PRO A 406 -8.89 7.49 3.25
CA PRO A 406 -8.36 8.85 3.23
C PRO A 406 -7.24 9.13 4.24
N ASP A 407 -7.19 8.38 5.34
CA ASP A 407 -6.10 8.48 6.31
C ASP A 407 -4.77 7.99 5.74
N ALA A 408 -4.79 6.98 4.86
CA ALA A 408 -3.60 6.43 4.22
C ALA A 408 -3.05 7.34 3.12
N ASP A 409 -3.91 7.85 2.24
CA ASP A 409 -3.51 8.85 1.24
C ASP A 409 -2.97 10.12 1.92
N ALA A 410 -3.62 10.57 3.01
CA ALA A 410 -3.11 11.69 3.80
C ALA A 410 -1.74 11.37 4.46
N ARG A 411 -1.53 10.15 4.96
CA ARG A 411 -0.25 9.69 5.53
C ARG A 411 0.85 9.65 4.46
N ALA A 412 0.54 9.24 3.23
CA ALA A 412 1.48 9.28 2.11
C ALA A 412 1.90 10.72 1.75
N VAL A 413 0.95 11.67 1.74
CA VAL A 413 1.26 13.11 1.57
C VAL A 413 2.11 13.64 2.73
N GLN A 414 1.79 13.26 3.97
CA GLN A 414 2.57 13.63 5.16
C GLN A 414 4.01 13.13 5.07
N ALA A 415 4.21 11.88 4.65
CA ALA A 415 5.54 11.32 4.44
C ALA A 415 6.31 12.05 3.32
N ALA A 416 5.63 12.42 2.23
CA ALA A 416 6.23 13.20 1.14
C ALA A 416 6.64 14.62 1.57
N TYR A 417 5.86 15.27 2.45
CA TYR A 417 6.25 16.55 3.07
C TYR A 417 7.59 16.41 3.80
N TRP A 418 7.70 15.40 4.65
CA TRP A 418 8.93 15.17 5.40
C TRP A 418 10.11 14.78 4.51
N ALA A 419 9.88 13.94 3.50
CA ALA A 419 10.90 13.58 2.52
C ALA A 419 11.46 14.83 1.83
N ASP A 420 10.60 15.75 1.39
CA ASP A 420 11.01 16.99 0.76
C ASP A 420 11.81 17.91 1.70
N VAL A 421 11.30 18.12 2.93
CA VAL A 421 11.98 18.93 3.96
C VAL A 421 13.37 18.38 4.27
N TRP A 422 13.49 17.07 4.49
CA TRP A 422 14.74 16.42 4.83
C TRP A 422 15.71 16.35 3.63
N ALA A 423 15.21 16.07 2.42
CA ALA A 423 16.03 16.07 1.21
C ALA A 423 16.60 17.46 0.95
N LYS A 424 15.80 18.53 1.09
CA LYS A 424 16.28 19.92 0.96
C LYS A 424 17.32 20.27 2.01
N ALA A 425 17.14 19.85 3.27
CA ALA A 425 18.13 20.06 4.32
C ALA A 425 19.48 19.38 4.00
N GLN A 426 19.47 18.33 3.18
CA GLN A 426 20.66 17.64 2.68
C GLN A 426 21.18 18.20 1.33
N GLY A 427 20.55 19.23 0.77
CA GLY A 427 20.87 19.75 -0.57
C GLY A 427 20.42 18.85 -1.73
N LYS A 428 19.51 17.89 -1.46
CA LYS A 428 19.02 16.84 -2.37
C LYS A 428 17.54 16.97 -2.71
N GLY A 429 16.93 18.15 -2.52
CA GLY A 429 15.49 18.35 -2.82
C GLY A 429 15.09 17.98 -4.25
N GLY A 430 16.03 18.13 -5.21
CA GLY A 430 15.81 17.69 -6.59
C GLY A 430 15.53 16.19 -6.73
N ASP A 431 16.13 15.35 -5.88
CA ASP A 431 16.04 13.88 -5.93
C ASP A 431 14.62 13.37 -5.65
N VAL A 432 13.80 14.13 -4.91
CA VAL A 432 12.44 13.74 -4.51
C VAL A 432 11.33 14.58 -5.16
N SER A 433 11.69 15.72 -5.77
CA SER A 433 10.74 16.73 -6.27
C SER A 433 9.63 16.18 -7.17
N THR A 434 9.93 15.27 -8.10
CA THR A 434 8.93 14.63 -8.96
C THR A 434 7.90 13.84 -8.17
N THR A 435 8.34 13.07 -7.18
CA THR A 435 7.48 12.26 -6.31
C THR A 435 6.65 13.14 -5.39
N VAL A 436 7.22 14.24 -4.89
CA VAL A 436 6.48 15.26 -4.12
C VAL A 436 5.36 15.88 -4.97
N GLY A 437 5.61 16.16 -6.25
CA GLY A 437 4.56 16.61 -7.17
C GLY A 437 3.43 15.60 -7.37
N LYS A 438 3.73 14.29 -7.32
CA LYS A 438 2.71 13.24 -7.33
C LYS A 438 1.90 13.19 -6.04
N ALA A 439 2.52 13.44 -4.89
CA ALA A 439 1.81 13.58 -3.62
C ALA A 439 0.86 14.80 -3.62
N ALA A 440 1.25 15.91 -4.26
CA ALA A 440 0.36 17.05 -4.45
C ALA A 440 -0.88 16.68 -5.30
N LYS A 441 -0.70 15.83 -6.34
CA LYS A 441 -1.80 15.28 -7.14
C LYS A 441 -2.72 14.38 -6.31
N MET A 442 -2.17 13.45 -5.54
CA MET A 442 -2.94 12.60 -4.61
C MET A 442 -3.78 13.45 -3.65
N GLY A 443 -3.17 14.45 -3.02
CA GLY A 443 -3.87 15.42 -2.17
C GLY A 443 -4.98 16.20 -2.89
N ASP A 444 -4.89 16.40 -4.20
CA ASP A 444 -5.95 17.06 -4.98
C ASP A 444 -7.21 16.18 -5.11
N TYR A 445 -7.02 14.88 -5.42
CA TYR A 445 -8.11 13.90 -5.52
C TYR A 445 -8.67 13.52 -4.15
N LEU A 446 -7.83 13.48 -3.11
CA LEU A 446 -8.23 13.23 -1.72
C LEU A 446 -9.29 14.22 -1.21
N ARG A 447 -9.49 15.37 -1.89
CA ARG A 447 -10.62 16.27 -1.62
C ARG A 447 -11.99 15.60 -1.78
N TYR A 448 -12.11 14.49 -2.51
CA TYR A 448 -13.35 13.70 -2.52
C TYR A 448 -13.76 13.22 -1.13
N ALA A 449 -12.80 12.94 -0.23
CA ALA A 449 -13.06 12.61 1.16
C ALA A 449 -13.67 13.78 1.97
N MET A 450 -13.72 14.99 1.41
CA MET A 450 -14.28 16.17 2.08
C MET A 450 -15.76 16.41 1.79
N TYR A 451 -16.41 15.54 1.02
CA TYR A 451 -17.81 15.68 0.61
C TYR A 451 -18.69 14.60 1.23
N ASP A 452 -19.92 14.99 1.54
CA ASP A 452 -21.00 14.06 1.89
C ASP A 452 -21.12 12.94 0.84
N LYS A 453 -21.50 11.72 1.27
CA LYS A 453 -21.58 10.51 0.43
C LYS A 453 -22.33 10.76 -0.88
N TYR A 454 -23.45 11.47 -0.83
CA TYR A 454 -24.28 11.75 -2.01
C TYR A 454 -24.34 13.26 -2.32
N PHE A 455 -23.30 13.99 -1.94
CA PHE A 455 -23.19 15.44 -2.10
C PHE A 455 -24.42 16.18 -1.53
N LYS A 456 -25.01 15.67 -0.44
CA LYS A 456 -26.04 16.39 0.29
C LYS A 456 -25.44 17.59 0.98
N LYS A 457 -26.26 18.62 1.16
CA LYS A 457 -25.86 19.82 1.89
C LYS A 457 -25.46 19.46 3.32
N ILE A 458 -24.35 20.04 3.80
CA ILE A 458 -23.89 19.85 5.16
C ILE A 458 -24.77 20.63 6.13
N GLY A 459 -25.13 19.97 7.23
CA GLY A 459 -25.74 20.58 8.39
C GLY A 459 -27.24 20.36 8.50
N ASN A 460 -27.66 19.72 9.59
CA ASN A 460 -29.05 19.36 9.90
C ASN A 460 -29.73 18.52 8.79
N CYS A 461 -28.96 17.68 8.10
CA CYS A 461 -29.43 16.84 7.01
C CYS A 461 -30.27 15.68 7.55
N VAL A 462 -31.60 15.82 7.51
CA VAL A 462 -32.57 14.82 8.00
C VAL A 462 -33.62 14.54 6.95
N GLY A 463 -33.91 13.25 6.77
CA GLY A 463 -34.75 12.65 5.76
C GLY A 463 -34.06 12.63 4.39
N PRO A 464 -33.93 11.48 3.71
CA PRO A 464 -33.21 11.41 2.43
C PRO A 464 -33.86 12.29 1.35
N SER A 465 -35.20 12.39 1.31
CA SER A 465 -35.93 13.23 0.36
C SER A 465 -36.07 14.69 0.77
N THR A 466 -35.95 15.01 2.07
CA THR A 466 -36.10 16.37 2.62
C THR A 466 -34.77 17.09 2.80
N CYS A 467 -33.69 16.35 3.06
CA CYS A 467 -32.36 16.92 3.06
C CYS A 467 -32.00 17.39 1.65
N ALA A 468 -31.70 18.68 1.55
CA ALA A 468 -31.38 19.32 0.28
C ALA A 468 -30.12 18.70 -0.34
N ALA A 469 -30.18 18.49 -1.65
CA ALA A 469 -28.98 18.30 -2.45
C ALA A 469 -28.08 19.55 -2.31
N GLY A 470 -26.76 19.34 -2.28
CA GLY A 470 -25.81 20.44 -2.36
C GLY A 470 -25.93 21.16 -3.69
N THR A 471 -25.34 22.36 -3.76
CA THR A 471 -25.23 23.18 -4.97
C THR A 471 -23.76 23.44 -5.35
N GLY A 472 -22.83 22.87 -4.60
CA GLY A 472 -21.39 22.91 -4.84
C GLY A 472 -20.66 22.56 -3.55
N LYS A 473 -19.81 23.47 -3.08
CA LYS A 473 -19.01 23.25 -1.86
C LYS A 473 -19.82 23.31 -0.55
N ASP A 474 -21.11 23.63 -0.59
CA ASP A 474 -22.00 23.49 0.58
C ASP A 474 -22.32 22.02 0.93
N ALA A 475 -21.93 21.08 0.07
CA ALA A 475 -21.86 19.65 0.38
C ALA A 475 -20.51 19.22 0.98
N SER A 476 -19.54 20.14 1.14
CA SER A 476 -18.25 19.83 1.72
C SER A 476 -18.23 20.08 3.23
N HIS A 477 -17.90 19.04 3.98
CA HIS A 477 -17.67 19.13 5.43
C HIS A 477 -16.21 19.47 5.76
N TYR A 478 -15.30 19.43 4.78
CA TYR A 478 -13.87 19.77 4.90
C TYR A 478 -13.09 18.92 5.91
N LEU A 479 -13.57 17.72 6.23
CA LEU A 479 -12.85 16.73 7.04
C LEU A 479 -12.40 15.57 6.16
N LEU A 480 -11.46 14.76 6.63
CA LEU A 480 -11.19 13.45 6.01
C LEU A 480 -12.27 12.48 6.51
N SER A 481 -13.21 12.12 5.64
CA SER A 481 -14.23 11.11 5.93
C SER A 481 -13.65 9.70 5.90
N TRP A 482 -14.48 8.69 6.20
CA TRP A 482 -14.04 7.29 6.23
C TRP A 482 -13.57 6.75 4.88
N TYR A 483 -14.15 7.25 3.78
CA TYR A 483 -13.81 6.84 2.42
C TYR A 483 -14.28 7.88 1.41
N TYR A 484 -13.71 7.82 0.22
CA TYR A 484 -14.44 8.11 -1.01
C TYR A 484 -14.36 6.88 -1.92
N ALA A 485 -15.30 6.76 -2.85
CA ALA A 485 -15.33 5.62 -3.75
C ALA A 485 -15.79 6.04 -5.14
N TRP A 486 -15.34 5.29 -6.15
CA TRP A 486 -15.71 5.51 -7.54
C TRP A 486 -15.83 4.19 -8.28
N GLY A 487 -16.65 4.15 -9.31
CA GLY A 487 -16.88 2.95 -10.09
C GLY A 487 -17.58 3.24 -11.41
N GLY A 488 -17.69 2.22 -12.25
CA GLY A 488 -18.33 2.34 -13.55
C GLY A 488 -18.61 0.98 -14.19
N ALA A 489 -19.52 0.97 -15.16
CA ALA A 489 -19.75 -0.23 -15.95
C ALA A 489 -18.49 -0.57 -16.74
N THR A 490 -18.07 -1.84 -16.76
CA THR A 490 -17.06 -2.32 -17.72
C THR A 490 -17.68 -2.47 -19.10
N ASP A 491 -18.98 -2.79 -19.17
CA ASP A 491 -19.74 -2.80 -20.40
C ASP A 491 -20.08 -1.38 -20.86
N THR A 492 -19.44 -0.95 -21.95
CA THR A 492 -19.68 0.37 -22.55
C THR A 492 -21.13 0.59 -23.01
N SER A 493 -21.91 -0.47 -23.23
CA SER A 493 -23.33 -0.36 -23.59
C SER A 493 -24.23 0.05 -22.42
N ALA A 494 -23.81 -0.18 -21.17
CA ALA A 494 -24.52 0.31 -19.98
C ALA A 494 -24.26 1.81 -19.74
N GLY A 495 -23.06 2.29 -20.05
CA GLY A 495 -22.76 3.72 -20.22
C GLY A 495 -22.88 4.60 -18.98
N TRP A 496 -22.39 4.16 -17.82
CA TRP A 496 -22.43 4.93 -16.58
C TRP A 496 -21.14 4.79 -15.75
N ALA A 497 -20.86 5.82 -14.95
CA ALA A 497 -19.87 5.83 -13.87
C ALA A 497 -20.37 6.70 -12.71
N TRP A 498 -19.86 6.45 -11.50
CA TRP A 498 -20.28 7.12 -10.28
C TRP A 498 -19.10 7.47 -9.37
N ARG A 499 -19.33 8.44 -8.49
CA ARG A 499 -18.42 8.86 -7.40
C ARG A 499 -19.23 9.22 -6.16
N ILE A 500 -18.74 8.85 -4.99
CA ILE A 500 -19.29 9.21 -3.69
C ILE A 500 -18.15 9.67 -2.77
N GLY A 501 -18.44 10.63 -1.90
CA GLY A 501 -17.61 10.88 -0.71
C GLY A 501 -18.01 9.93 0.42
N SER A 502 -18.02 10.43 1.65
CA SER A 502 -18.63 9.72 2.79
C SER A 502 -19.18 10.72 3.80
N SER A 503 -20.31 10.38 4.40
CA SER A 503 -20.99 11.23 5.38
C SER A 503 -20.53 10.96 6.81
N HIS A 504 -19.54 10.09 7.03
CA HIS A 504 -19.06 9.67 8.35
C HIS A 504 -17.60 10.10 8.55
N PHE A 505 -17.31 10.73 9.68
CA PHE A 505 -16.00 11.35 9.95
C PHE A 505 -15.48 10.86 11.30
N HIS A 506 -14.25 10.35 11.32
CA HIS A 506 -13.60 9.84 12.53
C HIS A 506 -12.42 10.73 12.93
N GLY A 507 -12.28 11.07 14.21
CA GLY A 507 -11.16 11.88 14.72
C GLY A 507 -9.79 11.23 14.42
N GLY A 508 -9.75 9.90 14.36
CA GLY A 508 -8.57 9.12 13.99
C GLY A 508 -8.04 9.34 12.56
N TYR A 509 -8.89 9.78 11.63
CA TYR A 509 -8.54 9.91 10.21
C TYR A 509 -7.91 11.27 9.86
N GLN A 510 -8.14 12.29 10.69
CA GLN A 510 -7.73 13.65 10.38
C GLN A 510 -6.18 13.76 10.34
N ASN A 511 -5.67 14.70 9.55
CA ASN A 511 -4.23 14.90 9.34
C ASN A 511 -3.90 16.39 9.10
N PRO A 512 -3.73 17.18 10.18
CA PRO A 512 -3.40 18.60 10.07
C PRO A 512 -2.06 18.88 9.39
N LEU A 513 -1.08 17.98 9.49
CA LEU A 513 0.20 18.18 8.82
C LEU A 513 0.05 18.06 7.29
N ALA A 514 -0.66 17.04 6.81
CA ALA A 514 -0.96 16.90 5.38
C ALA A 514 -1.80 18.10 4.87
N ALA A 515 -2.81 18.53 5.64
CA ALA A 515 -3.62 19.69 5.28
C ALA A 515 -2.80 21.00 5.24
N TYR A 516 -1.86 21.18 6.17
CA TYR A 516 -0.89 22.28 6.12
C TYR A 516 0.00 22.22 4.89
N ALA A 517 0.54 21.03 4.58
CA ALA A 517 1.41 20.85 3.43
C ALA A 517 0.68 21.19 2.11
N LEU A 518 -0.52 20.64 1.92
CA LEU A 518 -1.32 20.84 0.70
C LEU A 518 -1.91 22.26 0.58
N SER A 519 -2.08 22.98 1.69
CA SER A 519 -2.59 24.35 1.67
C SER A 519 -1.50 25.41 1.47
N SER A 520 -0.36 25.22 2.12
CA SER A 520 0.59 26.30 2.38
C SER A 520 2.02 26.00 1.95
N TYR A 521 2.42 24.72 1.87
CA TYR A 521 3.76 24.33 1.48
C TYR A 521 3.91 24.27 -0.04
N ALA A 522 4.78 25.11 -0.60
CA ALA A 522 4.80 25.42 -2.03
C ALA A 522 4.88 24.18 -2.95
N ASP A 523 5.75 23.23 -2.65
CA ASP A 523 5.99 22.04 -3.50
C ASP A 523 4.88 21.00 -3.42
N LEU A 524 4.00 21.10 -2.41
CA LEU A 524 2.85 20.21 -2.22
C LEU A 524 1.51 20.87 -2.54
N LYS A 525 1.50 22.11 -3.03
CA LYS A 525 0.23 22.74 -3.42
C LYS A 525 -0.40 21.98 -4.60
N PRO A 526 -1.67 21.53 -4.47
CA PRO A 526 -2.40 20.92 -5.56
C PRO A 526 -2.44 21.83 -6.80
N LYS A 527 -2.47 21.20 -7.98
CA LYS A 527 -2.50 21.92 -9.26
C LYS A 527 -3.86 22.55 -9.56
N SER A 528 -4.94 21.97 -9.04
CA SER A 528 -6.29 22.52 -9.20
C SER A 528 -6.41 23.94 -8.65
N SER A 529 -7.27 24.75 -9.27
CA SER A 529 -7.41 26.17 -8.94
C SER A 529 -7.86 26.45 -7.50
N THR A 530 -8.61 25.52 -6.91
CA THR A 530 -9.20 25.66 -5.58
C THR A 530 -8.65 24.66 -4.56
N GLY A 531 -7.80 23.71 -4.97
CA GLY A 531 -7.31 22.64 -4.10
C GLY A 531 -6.61 23.15 -2.85
N ALA A 532 -5.64 24.06 -2.98
CA ALA A 532 -4.93 24.63 -1.83
C ALA A 532 -5.86 25.41 -0.87
N ALA A 533 -6.88 26.09 -1.41
CA ALA A 533 -7.86 26.82 -0.60
C ALA A 533 -8.80 25.88 0.17
N ASP A 534 -9.21 24.76 -0.45
CA ASP A 534 -10.00 23.72 0.20
C ASP A 534 -9.21 23.07 1.35
N TRP A 535 -7.93 22.78 1.13
CA TRP A 535 -7.05 22.26 2.19
C TRP A 535 -6.81 23.26 3.32
N SER A 536 -6.75 24.55 3.02
CA SER A 536 -6.66 25.60 4.05
C SER A 536 -7.91 25.62 4.94
N THR A 537 -9.09 25.48 4.32
CA THR A 537 -10.36 25.35 5.02
C THR A 537 -10.40 24.05 5.83
N SER A 538 -9.92 22.95 5.25
CA SER A 538 -9.84 21.65 5.91
C SER A 538 -8.93 21.67 7.13
N LEU A 539 -7.75 22.27 7.05
CA LEU A 539 -6.84 22.41 8.18
C LEU A 539 -7.53 23.09 9.37
N THR A 540 -8.21 24.20 9.11
CA THR A 540 -8.96 24.93 10.14
C THR A 540 -10.06 24.06 10.74
N ARG A 541 -10.87 23.42 9.87
CA ARG A 541 -11.98 22.56 10.27
C ARG A 541 -11.54 21.35 11.09
N GLN A 542 -10.42 20.72 10.73
CA GLN A 542 -9.86 19.58 11.46
C GLN A 542 -9.45 19.98 12.88
N LEU A 543 -8.79 21.13 13.06
CA LEU A 543 -8.41 21.62 14.40
C LEU A 543 -9.64 21.96 15.26
N GLU A 544 -10.66 22.57 14.68
CA GLU A 544 -11.95 22.80 15.34
C GLU A 544 -12.61 21.47 15.76
N PHE A 545 -12.56 20.46 14.90
CA PHE A 545 -13.13 19.14 15.14
C PHE A 545 -12.45 18.43 16.31
N TYR A 546 -11.11 18.43 16.36
CA TYR A 546 -10.37 17.90 17.52
C TYR A 546 -10.73 18.60 18.82
N ARG A 547 -10.85 19.94 18.81
CA ARG A 547 -11.23 20.71 19.99
C ARG A 547 -12.65 20.40 20.46
N TRP A 548 -13.56 20.17 19.51
CA TRP A 548 -14.93 19.80 19.81
C TRP A 548 -15.06 18.38 20.39
N LEU A 549 -14.28 17.42 19.85
CA LEU A 549 -14.27 16.02 20.32
C LEU A 549 -13.46 15.79 21.59
N GLN A 550 -12.70 16.78 22.07
CA GLN A 550 -11.79 16.59 23.19
C GLN A 550 -12.56 16.43 24.50
N SER A 551 -12.46 15.22 25.09
CA SER A 551 -13.13 14.83 26.33
C SER A 551 -12.70 15.69 27.51
N ASN A 552 -13.43 15.59 28.63
CA ASN A 552 -13.08 16.26 29.87
C ASN A 552 -11.68 15.86 30.38
N GLU A 553 -11.31 14.59 30.22
CA GLU A 553 -10.02 14.02 30.61
C GLU A 553 -8.90 14.44 29.65
N GLY A 554 -9.18 14.48 28.34
CA GLY A 554 -8.22 14.91 27.31
C GLY A 554 -8.13 14.03 26.07
N ALA A 555 -8.76 12.85 26.10
CA ALA A 555 -8.86 11.94 24.95
C ALA A 555 -9.77 12.55 23.85
N ILE A 556 -9.63 12.10 22.60
CA ILE A 556 -10.44 12.57 21.47
C ILE A 556 -11.57 11.57 21.19
N ALA A 557 -12.82 12.00 21.33
CA ALA A 557 -14.01 11.18 21.05
C ALA A 557 -14.13 10.79 19.56
N GLY A 558 -15.14 9.97 19.22
CA GLY A 558 -15.24 9.30 17.92
C GLY A 558 -15.28 10.25 16.74
N GLY A 559 -16.39 10.97 16.58
CA GLY A 559 -16.53 11.88 15.47
C GLY A 559 -17.94 12.41 15.25
N ALA A 560 -18.32 12.50 13.98
CA ALA A 560 -19.63 12.98 13.59
C ALA A 560 -20.11 12.34 12.28
N THR A 561 -21.39 12.53 11.96
CA THR A 561 -22.00 12.13 10.69
C THR A 561 -22.95 13.20 10.16
N ASN A 562 -22.97 13.38 8.83
CA ASN A 562 -24.03 14.13 8.14
C ASN A 562 -25.21 13.24 7.73
N SER A 563 -25.07 11.91 7.84
CA SER A 563 -26.10 10.93 7.48
C SER A 563 -26.33 10.00 8.66
N TRP A 564 -27.23 10.38 9.56
CA TRP A 564 -27.54 9.54 10.73
C TRP A 564 -28.00 8.15 10.28
N ALA A 565 -27.40 7.11 10.87
CA ALA A 565 -27.55 5.70 10.49
C ALA A 565 -27.30 5.41 8.99
N GLY A 566 -26.55 6.29 8.31
CA GLY A 566 -26.21 6.17 6.88
C GLY A 566 -27.39 6.25 5.91
N ARG A 567 -28.53 6.76 6.38
CA ARG A 567 -29.78 6.93 5.61
C ARG A 567 -30.47 8.26 5.88
N TYR A 568 -29.68 9.26 6.30
CA TYR A 568 -30.14 10.60 6.70
C TYR A 568 -31.31 10.52 7.70
N ALA A 569 -31.28 9.57 8.63
CA ALA A 569 -32.37 9.38 9.59
C ALA A 569 -32.45 10.56 10.57
N THR A 570 -33.51 10.58 11.38
CA THR A 570 -33.62 11.55 12.48
C THR A 570 -32.73 11.09 13.64
N PRO A 571 -31.75 11.90 14.07
CA PRO A 571 -30.96 11.58 15.26
C PRO A 571 -31.81 11.74 16.54
N PRO A 572 -31.36 11.19 17.68
CA PRO A 572 -31.96 11.46 18.98
C PRO A 572 -32.10 12.97 19.25
N ALA A 573 -33.17 13.35 19.96
CA ALA A 573 -33.38 14.74 20.33
C ALA A 573 -32.25 15.23 21.24
N GLY A 574 -31.65 16.36 20.90
CA GLY A 574 -30.54 16.95 21.67
C GLY A 574 -29.16 16.44 21.30
N THR A 575 -29.00 15.59 20.27
CA THR A 575 -27.68 15.18 19.78
C THR A 575 -26.79 16.39 19.49
N PRO A 576 -25.58 16.47 20.09
CA PRO A 576 -24.65 17.56 19.83
C PRO A 576 -24.28 17.66 18.35
N THR A 577 -24.01 18.88 17.87
CA THR A 577 -23.65 19.09 16.47
C THR A 577 -22.34 19.85 16.30
N PHE A 578 -21.65 19.55 15.19
CA PHE A 578 -20.48 20.25 14.68
C PHE A 578 -20.78 20.71 13.25
N TYR A 579 -20.94 22.01 13.03
CA TYR A 579 -21.43 22.55 11.74
C TYR A 579 -22.75 21.90 11.26
N GLY A 580 -23.59 21.47 12.21
CA GLY A 580 -24.85 20.78 11.95
C GLY A 580 -24.71 19.28 11.63
N MET A 581 -23.50 18.72 11.62
CA MET A 581 -23.25 17.27 11.57
C MET A 581 -23.38 16.71 12.99
N TYR A 582 -23.97 15.53 13.14
CA TYR A 582 -24.35 14.96 14.43
C TYR A 582 -23.20 14.19 15.06
N TYR A 583 -22.95 14.40 16.36
CA TYR A 583 -21.98 13.62 17.12
C TYR A 583 -22.24 12.13 17.04
N ASP A 584 -21.19 11.37 16.76
CA ASP A 584 -21.19 9.92 16.76
C ASP A 584 -19.99 9.42 17.57
N GLN A 585 -20.27 8.63 18.60
CA GLN A 585 -19.23 8.03 19.44
C GLN A 585 -18.42 6.95 18.71
N GLN A 586 -19.02 6.31 17.71
CA GLN A 586 -18.50 5.14 17.01
C GLN A 586 -18.75 5.26 15.50
N PRO A 587 -18.19 6.29 14.82
CA PRO A 587 -18.40 6.49 13.40
C PRO A 587 -18.13 5.23 12.58
N VAL A 588 -19.05 4.91 11.66
CA VAL A 588 -19.00 3.79 10.71
C VAL A 588 -19.20 2.41 11.33
N TYR A 589 -18.31 1.93 12.19
CA TYR A 589 -18.35 0.54 12.68
C TYR A 589 -18.73 0.45 14.15
N HIS A 590 -19.62 -0.50 14.44
CA HIS A 590 -20.17 -0.78 15.75
C HIS A 590 -19.77 -2.17 16.28
N ASP A 591 -19.17 -3.04 15.44
CA ASP A 591 -18.64 -4.34 15.85
C ASP A 591 -17.16 -4.54 15.39
N PRO A 592 -16.19 -4.16 16.24
CA PRO A 592 -16.37 -3.37 17.47
C PRO A 592 -16.66 -1.88 17.19
N PRO A 593 -17.10 -1.11 18.20
CA PRO A 593 -17.18 0.35 18.11
C PRO A 593 -15.86 0.97 17.66
N SER A 594 -15.85 1.71 16.55
CA SER A 594 -14.62 2.17 15.88
C SER A 594 -13.66 2.94 16.79
N ASN A 595 -14.18 3.82 17.65
CA ASN A 595 -13.34 4.62 18.56
C ASN A 595 -13.07 3.96 19.91
N GLN A 596 -13.36 2.67 20.08
CA GLN A 596 -12.89 1.93 21.27
C GLN A 596 -11.39 1.66 21.20
N TRP A 597 -10.77 1.73 20.02
CA TRP A 597 -9.36 1.42 19.85
C TRP A 597 -8.46 2.63 20.14
N PHE A 598 -7.55 2.49 21.12
CA PHE A 598 -6.61 3.55 21.50
C PHE A 598 -5.66 3.95 20.38
N GLY A 599 -5.39 3.08 19.40
CA GLY A 599 -4.47 3.37 18.29
C GLY A 599 -4.82 4.65 17.53
N PHE A 600 -6.11 4.95 17.34
CA PHE A 600 -6.55 6.20 16.72
C PHE A 600 -6.14 7.46 17.51
N GLN A 601 -6.01 7.37 18.84
CA GLN A 601 -5.48 8.46 19.64
C GLN A 601 -4.03 8.76 19.25
N ALA A 602 -3.18 7.72 19.21
CA ALA A 602 -1.77 7.87 18.91
C ALA A 602 -1.54 8.35 17.47
N TRP A 603 -2.11 7.66 16.48
CA TRP A 603 -1.95 8.01 15.06
C TRP A 603 -2.36 9.45 14.76
N SER A 604 -3.51 9.85 15.27
CA SER A 604 -4.07 11.15 14.96
C SER A 604 -3.36 12.28 15.71
N MET A 605 -3.01 12.07 16.99
CA MET A 605 -2.32 13.09 17.78
C MET A 605 -0.85 13.25 17.42
N GLU A 606 -0.21 12.23 16.84
CA GLU A 606 1.10 12.38 16.22
C GLU A 606 1.07 13.43 15.10
N ARG A 607 0.06 13.37 14.23
CA ARG A 607 -0.13 14.34 13.12
C ARG A 607 -0.36 15.77 13.64
N VAL A 608 -1.13 15.91 14.73
CA VAL A 608 -1.32 17.21 15.42
C VAL A 608 -0.01 17.69 16.04
N ALA A 609 0.78 16.79 16.65
CA ALA A 609 2.08 17.09 17.24
C ALA A 609 3.11 17.54 16.21
N GLU A 610 3.17 16.88 15.06
CA GLU A 610 4.05 17.28 13.97
C GLU A 610 3.62 18.63 13.38
N TYR A 611 2.32 18.86 13.16
CA TYR A 611 1.84 20.17 12.73
C TYR A 611 2.18 21.28 13.74
N TYR A 612 2.01 21.03 15.04
CA TYR A 612 2.43 21.96 16.10
C TYR A 612 3.94 22.19 16.08
N GLN A 613 4.75 21.13 15.94
CA GLN A 613 6.21 21.25 15.86
C GLN A 613 6.63 22.13 14.68
N GLN A 614 5.98 21.99 13.53
CA GLN A 614 6.31 22.73 12.31
C GLN A 614 5.88 24.21 12.35
N THR A 615 4.79 24.53 13.05
CA THR A 615 4.13 25.83 12.91
C THR A 615 3.99 26.62 14.21
N GLY A 616 4.14 25.97 15.37
CA GLY A 616 3.81 26.56 16.66
C GLY A 616 2.32 26.88 16.84
N ASN A 617 1.43 26.30 16.03
CA ASN A 617 0.00 26.64 16.03
C ASN A 617 -0.64 26.48 17.42
N ALA A 618 -1.28 27.55 17.91
CA ALA A 618 -1.85 27.60 19.26
C ALA A 618 -3.04 26.66 19.47
N SER A 619 -3.88 26.43 18.46
CA SER A 619 -5.01 25.51 18.55
C SER A 619 -4.53 24.06 18.64
N ALA A 620 -3.53 23.68 17.84
CA ALA A 620 -2.88 22.38 17.93
C ALA A 620 -2.22 22.17 19.30
N LYS A 621 -1.50 23.18 19.81
CA LYS A 621 -0.93 23.17 21.17
C LYS A 621 -2.01 22.93 22.22
N ALA A 622 -3.15 23.61 22.13
CA ALA A 622 -4.22 23.48 23.11
C ALA A 622 -4.87 22.08 23.12
N VAL A 623 -4.94 21.41 21.97
CA VAL A 623 -5.33 19.99 21.90
C VAL A 623 -4.27 19.12 22.60
N LEU A 624 -3.00 19.29 22.22
CA LEU A 624 -1.90 18.47 22.70
C LEU A 624 -1.63 18.60 24.20
N ASP A 625 -1.67 19.82 24.76
CA ASP A 625 -1.40 20.05 26.18
C ASP A 625 -2.31 19.18 27.06
N LYS A 626 -3.59 19.09 26.69
CA LYS A 626 -4.57 18.28 27.43
C LYS A 626 -4.45 16.79 27.10
N TRP A 627 -4.28 16.43 25.83
CA TRP A 627 -4.16 15.03 25.41
C TRP A 627 -2.91 14.36 25.96
N VAL A 628 -1.74 15.01 25.88
CA VAL A 628 -0.46 14.48 26.39
C VAL A 628 -0.55 14.26 27.90
N SER A 629 -1.13 15.22 28.65
CA SER A 629 -1.36 15.06 30.09
C SER A 629 -2.21 13.82 30.39
N TRP A 630 -3.26 13.58 29.61
CA TRP A 630 -4.10 12.40 29.74
C TRP A 630 -3.35 11.11 29.38
N ALA A 631 -2.72 11.05 28.21
CA ALA A 631 -2.03 9.86 27.71
C ALA A 631 -0.90 9.41 28.66
N LEU A 632 -0.12 10.35 29.20
CA LEU A 632 0.90 10.07 30.20
C LEU A 632 0.29 9.54 31.50
N SER A 633 -0.85 10.09 31.95
CA SER A 633 -1.54 9.59 33.16
C SER A 633 -2.10 8.17 33.02
N LYS A 634 -2.21 7.66 31.78
CA LYS A 634 -2.70 6.32 31.44
C LYS A 634 -1.62 5.38 30.93
N THR A 635 -0.36 5.83 30.92
CA THR A 635 0.81 5.02 30.52
C THR A 635 1.63 4.67 31.76
N THR A 636 1.94 3.39 31.93
CA THR A 636 2.75 2.90 33.04
C THR A 636 4.09 2.42 32.51
N ILE A 637 5.18 2.87 33.13
CA ILE A 637 6.53 2.30 32.95
C ILE A 637 6.94 1.69 34.28
N ASN A 638 7.06 0.38 34.32
CA ASN A 638 7.41 -0.37 35.52
C ASN A 638 8.91 -0.24 35.83
N PRO A 639 9.33 -0.35 37.10
CA PRO A 639 10.75 -0.28 37.48
C PRO A 639 11.66 -1.34 36.80
N ASP A 640 11.08 -2.45 36.33
CA ASP A 640 11.79 -3.50 35.58
C ASP A 640 11.99 -3.17 34.09
N GLY A 641 11.51 -2.00 33.64
CA GLY A 641 11.62 -1.54 32.26
C GLY A 641 10.48 -2.00 31.34
N THR A 642 9.55 -2.83 31.81
CA THR A 642 8.32 -3.14 31.06
C THR A 642 7.36 -1.94 31.07
N TYR A 643 6.44 -1.89 30.12
CA TYR A 643 5.47 -0.80 30.03
C TYR A 643 4.08 -1.28 29.61
N GLN A 644 3.07 -0.47 29.92
CA GLN A 644 1.69 -0.67 29.50
C GLN A 644 1.15 0.64 28.95
N ILE A 645 0.51 0.56 27.78
CA ILE A 645 -0.27 1.64 27.17
C ILE A 645 -1.75 1.25 27.15
N PRO A 646 -2.68 2.23 27.08
CA PRO A 646 -4.09 1.90 26.88
C PRO A 646 -4.31 1.13 25.57
N SER A 647 -5.32 0.26 25.57
CA SER A 647 -5.71 -0.51 24.38
C SER A 647 -7.17 -0.26 24.04
N THR A 648 -8.08 -0.58 24.97
CA THR A 648 -9.53 -0.37 24.80
C THR A 648 -10.01 0.84 25.60
N LEU A 649 -10.81 1.68 24.96
CA LEU A 649 -11.45 2.87 25.51
C LEU A 649 -12.96 2.65 25.61
N GLN A 650 -13.58 3.31 26.58
CA GLN A 650 -15.03 3.40 26.72
C GLN A 650 -15.41 4.88 26.79
N TRP A 651 -16.53 5.24 26.16
CA TRP A 651 -17.01 6.61 26.12
C TRP A 651 -18.45 6.71 26.64
N SER A 652 -18.77 7.87 27.20
CA SER A 652 -20.11 8.27 27.61
C SER A 652 -20.22 9.79 27.50
N GLY A 653 -21.43 10.32 27.29
CA GLY A 653 -21.66 11.76 27.13
C GLY A 653 -23.05 12.09 26.60
#